data_AF-A0A8T3ZU97-F1
#
_entry.id   AF-A0A8T3ZU97-F1
#
_cell.length_a   1.000
_cell.length_b   1.000
_cell.length_c   1.000
_cell.angle_alpha   90.00
_cell.angle_beta   90.00
_cell.angle_gamma   90.00
#
_symmetry.space_group_name_H-M   'P 1'
#
loop_
_entity.id
_entity.type
_entity.pdbx_description
1 polymer ?
#
loop_
_entity_poly.entity_id
_entity_poly.type
_entity_poly.pdbx_seq_one_letter_code
_entity_poly.pdbx_strand_id
1 'polypeptide(L)'
;MVNDVKDLEELVNSVLPPQCELSKIELEGPQVVLYLKNMHAFYADVNLITRIASKVRKKVLVRSDSSILMPPERAKEKVAGLIPPEAGVKEIRFDPHFNEVLIEAAKPGVVIGKGGSVLKSITLTTGWSPRVLRAPTMPSEIESAIRNALLAGSEQRKKFLGVFGKRMLGAPAATEWVKMTALGGFREVGRSCFLLQTPKSNVIVDCGLNIDTSDATRAYPYLNAMGLSLEQIDAVILSHAHLDHCLHPDSLIQLANGEISSIEDLAEHGGDVVSYDFVSGATAGAVASKGATQKPEMLRIKTNLFSIRATPEHRFFVVNGLDVREKRAGELREGDFVAALRSSKFEGAANQPLPLVKVQELAFISGEGRLKMRQTRESFKLTRKQVAAIAGVPACQYAWLESGRHKPSRENLQKCLQALGLKTQDFGNEVSAIKSAELPKFSSEEFCQFLGYVLGGGNAHYQAHDANCNDLAVTDKDVANLEFYAQLAERVFNTKPRFSLKAGTNGGRNRVFFSSYVTKLMFALDKGIICRSRQRRVPKMIQRASNAELAAFFRGLFDAEGSVGHHSVRLVSSSEMLLRVAQMLLLRLGVQSCIEERKAVSQKAFSKEPFYCLAITHPRSLYAFGEKIGFSSEAKLQKFKAMAATVGNARSEKVDLIPIDGAALRAELADAGLFETDFDSRISRYWNWSHAPSREAVDGICAGIEARLQLLKTASSRQELRITQGQVGKALGVDQSVVSAIERGRISSCSIIDRETQEFLHLSRETCISKAEQLLLKLRMLVSQELAWVKIKSIENETPPEKVYDLSVPGYENFVADGFVVHNSGFIPYLYAYGYEGPVYCTPPTRDMMVLLQQDCVNVMNSEGGKAPYGERDIKKELMHVITREYGEVTDVTSDIRFTFHNAGHMIGSSIVHIHIGEGMHNLIYSGDIKFGRTKLCDTASTQFPRAETLMIEATYGGRNDIKPRIEDCDAKLSEIIRTATGRRGKVLIPVLASGRAQELMLTLEEQFSNPDFTVYMDGMSREASAIHTVYPEYLRRNIQRRILQNDSPFDKPMFKNIQNNDHRKAIAESDEPAVILAPSGMLTGGPSVEFLKLLADDARNSLVFVSYQGALTLGRRLQQGEREVPVLNRANKQDSLKINMAVQSIEGYSGHSDRSQLVAWTRNIRPKPSRIFTMHGEEGKCEELVRTLGKMLHVQTQVPMNLDSIRLK
;
A
#
# COMPACT_ATOMS: atom_id res chain seq x y z
N MET A 1 32.65 -19.03 33.13
CA MET A 1 31.43 -19.01 32.29
C MET A 1 31.90 -18.78 30.85
N VAL A 2 31.07 -19.06 29.84
CA VAL A 2 31.41 -18.67 28.46
C VAL A 2 31.01 -17.21 28.24
N ASN A 3 32.01 -16.36 28.09
CA ASN A 3 31.86 -14.94 27.79
C ASN A 3 32.36 -14.63 26.36
N ASP A 4 33.38 -15.34 25.86
CA ASP A 4 33.90 -15.25 24.49
C ASP A 4 34.19 -16.64 23.88
N VAL A 5 34.51 -16.70 22.58
CA VAL A 5 34.82 -17.93 21.82
C VAL A 5 36.00 -18.69 22.42
N LYS A 6 36.97 -18.01 23.04
CA LYS A 6 38.10 -18.68 23.72
C LYS A 6 37.66 -19.55 24.89
N ASP A 7 36.66 -19.10 25.66
CA ASP A 7 36.10 -19.90 26.76
C ASP A 7 35.40 -21.16 26.23
N LEU A 8 34.82 -21.10 25.03
CA LEU A 8 34.28 -22.28 24.32
C LEU A 8 35.39 -23.22 23.87
N GLU A 9 36.49 -22.71 23.34
CA GLU A 9 37.64 -23.51 22.92
C GLU A 9 38.27 -24.24 24.11
N GLU A 10 38.52 -23.57 25.23
CA GLU A 10 39.00 -24.21 26.47
C GLU A 10 38.00 -25.26 26.99
N LEU A 11 36.71 -24.92 27.04
CA LEU A 11 35.66 -25.82 27.54
C LEU A 11 35.50 -27.07 26.67
N VAL A 12 35.59 -26.94 25.34
CA VAL A 12 35.54 -28.07 24.39
C VAL A 12 36.82 -28.90 24.47
N ASN A 13 38.00 -28.29 24.49
CA ASN A 13 39.28 -28.99 24.65
C ASN A 13 39.38 -29.75 25.99
N SER A 14 38.65 -29.31 27.02
CA SER A 14 38.51 -30.04 28.30
C SER A 14 37.59 -31.29 28.25
N VAL A 15 37.14 -31.72 27.07
CA VAL A 15 36.27 -32.90 26.85
C VAL A 15 36.62 -33.67 25.57
N LEU A 16 37.03 -32.96 24.52
CA LEU A 16 37.35 -33.51 23.22
C LEU A 16 38.71 -34.23 23.25
N PRO A 17 38.81 -35.52 22.88
CA PRO A 17 40.09 -36.21 22.78
C PRO A 17 41.03 -35.51 21.78
N PRO A 18 42.33 -35.31 22.09
CA PRO A 18 43.28 -34.66 21.17
C PRO A 18 43.35 -35.31 19.78
N GLN A 19 43.12 -36.63 19.74
CA GLN A 19 43.05 -37.46 18.53
C GLN A 19 41.98 -37.02 17.51
N CYS A 20 40.99 -36.21 17.92
CA CYS A 20 39.95 -35.67 17.04
C CYS A 20 40.42 -34.49 16.16
N GLU A 21 41.54 -33.84 16.54
CA GLU A 21 42.11 -32.67 15.87
C GLU A 21 41.09 -31.54 15.60
N LEU A 22 40.78 -30.76 16.63
CA LEU A 22 39.97 -29.54 16.49
C LEU A 22 40.70 -28.52 15.62
N SER A 23 40.07 -28.12 14.52
CA SER A 23 40.58 -27.12 13.58
C SER A 23 40.14 -25.71 13.96
N LYS A 24 38.85 -25.55 14.29
CA LYS A 24 38.22 -24.28 14.73
C LYS A 24 36.84 -24.52 15.36
N ILE A 25 36.36 -23.53 16.10
CA ILE A 25 34.96 -23.40 16.52
C ILE A 25 34.32 -22.23 15.77
N GLU A 26 33.10 -22.43 15.27
CA GLU A 26 32.27 -21.35 14.70
C GLU A 26 30.90 -21.32 15.39
N LEU A 27 30.21 -20.18 15.30
CA LEU A 27 28.86 -20.00 15.82
C LEU A 27 27.90 -19.82 14.64
N GLU A 28 26.78 -20.56 14.66
CA GLU A 28 25.75 -20.50 13.63
C GLU A 28 24.41 -20.14 14.29
N GLY A 29 24.30 -18.86 14.68
CA GLY A 29 23.25 -18.36 15.55
C GLY A 29 23.33 -19.02 16.94
N PRO A 30 22.25 -19.65 17.45
CA PRO A 30 22.26 -20.31 18.76
C PRO A 30 22.98 -21.68 18.76
N GLN A 31 23.63 -22.08 17.66
CA GLN A 31 24.32 -23.35 17.51
C GLN A 31 25.84 -23.17 17.53
N VAL A 32 26.56 -24.07 18.20
CA VAL A 32 28.03 -24.12 18.23
C VAL A 32 28.49 -25.21 17.28
N VAL A 33 29.39 -24.89 16.34
CA VAL A 33 29.89 -25.84 15.34
C VAL A 33 31.38 -26.12 15.57
N LEU A 34 31.71 -27.39 15.74
CA LEU A 34 33.10 -27.87 15.87
C LEU A 34 33.57 -28.42 14.52
N TYR A 35 34.70 -27.93 14.02
CA TYR A 35 35.33 -28.44 12.80
C TYR A 35 36.51 -29.35 13.16
N LEU A 36 36.44 -30.63 12.78
CA LEU A 36 37.41 -31.66 13.13
C LEU A 36 38.15 -32.20 11.90
N LYS A 37 39.43 -32.52 12.04
CA LYS A 37 40.21 -33.21 10.99
C LYS A 37 40.14 -34.74 11.10
N ASN A 38 39.76 -35.29 12.26
CA ASN A 38 39.63 -36.73 12.45
C ASN A 38 38.24 -37.13 12.96
N MET A 39 37.31 -37.28 12.02
CA MET A 39 35.95 -37.75 12.29
C MET A 39 35.91 -39.22 12.76
N HIS A 40 36.91 -40.06 12.42
CA HIS A 40 36.97 -41.44 12.91
C HIS A 40 37.17 -41.49 14.43
N ALA A 41 38.09 -40.68 14.97
CA ALA A 41 38.32 -40.59 16.41
C ALA A 41 37.09 -40.04 17.16
N PHE A 42 36.43 -39.01 16.61
CA PHE A 42 35.18 -38.48 17.19
C PHE A 42 34.08 -39.54 17.25
N TYR A 43 33.88 -40.28 16.15
CA TYR A 43 32.84 -41.30 16.04
C TYR A 43 33.15 -42.62 16.74
N ALA A 44 34.27 -42.74 17.46
CA ALA A 44 34.59 -43.88 18.33
C ALA A 44 33.87 -43.83 19.68
N ASP A 45 33.56 -42.63 20.21
CA ASP A 45 32.82 -42.45 21.46
C ASP A 45 31.42 -41.88 21.19
N VAL A 46 30.41 -42.74 21.31
CA VAL A 46 29.00 -42.43 21.05
C VAL A 46 28.46 -41.33 21.98
N ASN A 47 29.02 -41.15 23.17
CA ASN A 47 28.55 -40.20 24.19
C ASN A 47 29.29 -38.86 24.15
N LEU A 48 30.35 -38.73 23.34
CA LEU A 48 31.21 -37.55 23.32
C LEU A 48 30.45 -36.25 23.01
N ILE A 49 29.56 -36.26 22.02
CA ILE A 49 28.74 -35.09 21.66
C ILE A 49 27.83 -34.66 22.82
N THR A 50 27.25 -35.61 23.54
CA THR A 50 26.38 -35.35 24.71
C THR A 50 27.17 -34.77 25.87
N ARG A 51 28.39 -35.26 26.13
CA ARG A 51 29.28 -34.69 27.15
C ARG A 51 29.65 -33.24 26.81
N ILE A 52 30.04 -32.96 25.56
CA ILE A 52 30.40 -31.61 25.13
C ILE A 52 29.16 -30.68 25.26
N ALA A 53 28.02 -31.07 24.72
CA ALA A 53 26.77 -30.29 24.81
C ALA A 53 26.35 -30.04 26.28
N SER A 54 26.56 -31.00 27.19
CA SER A 54 26.23 -30.83 28.61
C SER A 54 27.12 -29.79 29.33
N LYS A 55 28.41 -29.67 28.97
CA LYS A 55 29.27 -28.58 29.46
C LYS A 55 28.92 -27.25 28.81
N VAL A 56 28.78 -27.23 27.48
CA VAL A 56 28.56 -26.03 26.66
C VAL A 56 27.17 -25.41 26.89
N ARG A 57 26.17 -26.21 27.31
CA ARG A 57 24.77 -25.83 27.53
C ARG A 57 24.04 -25.24 26.30
N LYS A 58 24.62 -25.34 25.10
CA LYS A 58 24.02 -24.99 23.81
C LYS A 58 24.01 -26.20 22.86
N LYS A 59 23.26 -26.11 21.77
CA LYS A 59 23.20 -27.15 20.73
C LYS A 59 24.54 -27.20 19.97
N VAL A 60 25.23 -28.33 20.06
CA VAL A 60 26.53 -28.55 19.40
C VAL A 60 26.34 -29.38 18.13
N LEU A 61 26.89 -28.89 17.02
CA LEU A 61 27.07 -29.63 15.78
C LEU A 61 28.55 -29.93 15.57
N VAL A 62 28.85 -31.00 14.83
CA VAL A 62 30.22 -31.41 14.51
C VAL A 62 30.30 -31.70 13.02
N ARG A 63 31.24 -31.06 12.34
CA ARG A 63 31.46 -31.18 10.89
C ARG A 63 32.94 -31.44 10.61
N SER A 64 33.25 -32.00 9.45
CA SER A 64 34.62 -32.15 8.98
C SER A 64 35.22 -30.79 8.61
N ASP A 65 36.52 -30.62 8.84
CA ASP A 65 37.28 -29.48 8.33
C ASP A 65 37.29 -29.43 6.79
N SER A 66 37.33 -28.22 6.21
CA SER A 66 37.34 -28.03 4.75
C SER A 66 38.53 -28.67 4.03
N SER A 67 39.66 -28.88 4.71
CA SER A 67 40.86 -29.52 4.15
C SER A 67 40.72 -31.02 3.89
N ILE A 68 39.73 -31.69 4.48
CA ILE A 68 39.49 -33.14 4.33
C ILE A 68 38.23 -33.49 3.53
N LEU A 69 37.56 -32.49 2.92
CA LEU A 69 36.39 -32.72 2.08
C LEU A 69 36.78 -33.31 0.72
N MET A 70 36.09 -34.37 0.31
CA MET A 70 36.23 -34.92 -1.04
C MET A 70 35.62 -33.94 -2.07
N PRO A 71 36.24 -33.71 -3.25
CA PRO A 71 35.68 -32.83 -4.27
C PRO A 71 34.23 -33.20 -4.65
N PRO A 72 33.30 -32.24 -4.80
CA PRO A 72 31.86 -32.50 -4.92
C PRO A 72 31.45 -33.57 -5.94
N GLU A 73 32.02 -33.58 -7.14
CA GLU A 73 31.69 -34.59 -8.17
C GLU A 73 32.01 -36.02 -7.72
N ARG A 74 33.21 -36.24 -7.16
CA ARG A 74 33.63 -37.55 -6.64
C ARG A 74 32.88 -37.92 -5.36
N ALA A 75 32.53 -36.92 -4.55
CA ALA A 75 31.69 -37.11 -3.38
C ALA A 75 30.26 -37.54 -3.79
N LYS A 76 29.70 -36.97 -4.86
CA LYS A 76 28.36 -37.28 -5.39
C LYS A 76 28.22 -38.75 -5.77
N GLU A 77 29.20 -39.29 -6.50
CA GLU A 77 29.28 -40.72 -6.83
C GLU A 77 29.30 -41.61 -5.57
N LYS A 78 30.11 -41.23 -4.57
CA LYS A 78 30.23 -41.99 -3.32
C LYS A 78 28.99 -41.90 -2.44
N VAL A 79 28.32 -40.74 -2.37
CA VAL A 79 27.04 -40.57 -1.68
C VAL A 79 25.97 -41.41 -2.35
N ALA A 80 25.84 -41.34 -3.68
CA ALA A 80 24.87 -42.13 -4.43
C ALA A 80 25.09 -43.64 -4.25
N GLY A 81 26.34 -44.11 -4.28
CA GLY A 81 26.68 -45.53 -4.05
C GLY A 81 26.54 -46.02 -2.61
N LEU A 82 26.38 -45.14 -1.63
CA LEU A 82 26.14 -45.48 -0.22
C LEU A 82 24.65 -45.51 0.17
N ILE A 83 23.76 -44.97 -0.67
CA ILE A 83 22.33 -44.87 -0.37
C ILE A 83 21.57 -45.99 -1.10
N PRO A 84 20.72 -46.78 -0.40
CA PRO A 84 19.92 -47.81 -1.05
C PRO A 84 18.96 -47.25 -2.11
N PRO A 85 18.82 -47.86 -3.32
CA PRO A 85 17.97 -47.34 -4.39
C PRO A 85 16.50 -47.11 -3.99
N GLU A 86 15.96 -47.94 -3.09
CA GLU A 86 14.58 -47.84 -2.60
C GLU A 86 14.28 -46.61 -1.74
N ALA A 87 15.31 -45.82 -1.40
CA ALA A 87 15.20 -44.49 -0.80
C ALA A 87 14.55 -43.47 -1.76
N GLY A 88 14.70 -43.65 -3.08
CA GLY A 88 14.19 -42.74 -4.10
C GLY A 88 14.84 -41.35 -4.00
N VAL A 89 16.17 -41.29 -4.09
CA VAL A 89 16.92 -40.02 -4.17
C VAL A 89 16.56 -39.31 -5.47
N LYS A 90 16.09 -38.05 -5.37
CA LYS A 90 15.88 -37.19 -6.54
C LYS A 90 17.11 -36.35 -6.85
N GLU A 91 17.78 -35.80 -5.83
CA GLU A 91 18.90 -34.89 -6.02
C GLU A 91 19.92 -34.93 -4.88
N ILE A 92 21.17 -34.61 -5.19
CA ILE A 92 22.27 -34.43 -4.23
C ILE A 92 22.98 -33.11 -4.59
N ARG A 93 23.05 -32.18 -3.63
CA ARG A 93 23.69 -30.86 -3.75
C ARG A 93 24.70 -30.66 -2.62
N PHE A 94 25.72 -29.83 -2.83
CA PHE A 94 26.80 -29.59 -1.87
C PHE A 94 26.84 -28.11 -1.46
N ASP A 95 26.94 -27.84 -0.15
CA ASP A 95 27.12 -26.51 0.43
C ASP A 95 28.55 -26.37 0.98
N PRO A 96 29.48 -25.78 0.20
CA PRO A 96 30.88 -25.65 0.60
C PRO A 96 31.12 -24.60 1.69
N HIS A 97 30.11 -23.80 2.07
CA HIS A 97 30.25 -22.81 3.13
C HIS A 97 29.91 -23.44 4.50
N PHE A 98 28.89 -24.30 4.54
CA PHE A 98 28.52 -25.05 5.74
C PHE A 98 29.21 -26.43 5.85
N ASN A 99 29.92 -26.90 4.83
CA ASN A 99 30.47 -28.27 4.73
C ASN A 99 29.38 -29.36 4.80
N GLU A 100 28.20 -29.07 4.23
CA GLU A 100 27.03 -29.95 4.21
C GLU A 100 26.78 -30.56 2.81
N VAL A 101 26.25 -31.79 2.76
CA VAL A 101 25.69 -32.39 1.54
C VAL A 101 24.19 -32.57 1.72
N LEU A 102 23.42 -31.84 0.92
CA LEU A 102 21.95 -31.85 0.89
C LEU A 102 21.50 -33.03 0.03
N ILE A 103 20.75 -33.96 0.62
CA ILE A 103 20.30 -35.19 -0.05
C ILE A 103 18.77 -35.18 -0.06
N GLU A 104 18.16 -34.97 -1.24
CA GLU A 104 16.72 -35.01 -1.42
C GLU A 104 16.27 -36.43 -1.78
N ALA A 105 15.38 -37.02 -0.96
CA ALA A 105 14.84 -38.35 -1.20
C ALA A 105 13.35 -38.47 -0.84
N ALA A 106 12.63 -39.35 -1.55
CA ALA A 106 11.24 -39.68 -1.23
C ALA A 106 11.10 -40.34 0.16
N LYS A 107 12.08 -41.19 0.55
CA LYS A 107 12.11 -41.86 1.87
C LYS A 107 13.36 -41.49 2.68
N PRO A 108 13.39 -40.30 3.33
CA PRO A 108 14.51 -39.86 4.16
C PRO A 108 15.00 -40.89 5.20
N GLY A 109 14.10 -41.66 5.80
CA GLY A 109 14.45 -42.69 6.79
C GLY A 109 15.38 -43.79 6.26
N VAL A 110 15.34 -44.08 4.95
CA VAL A 110 16.25 -45.05 4.31
C VAL A 110 17.65 -44.43 4.12
N VAL A 111 17.71 -43.16 3.72
CA VAL A 111 18.97 -42.39 3.61
C VAL A 111 19.65 -42.18 4.96
N ILE A 112 18.87 -42.06 6.04
CA ILE A 112 19.40 -41.95 7.41
C ILE A 112 19.97 -43.30 7.87
N GLY A 113 19.25 -44.39 7.63
CA GLY A 113 19.60 -45.73 8.09
C GLY A 113 19.35 -45.94 9.60
N LYS A 114 19.47 -47.18 10.07
CA LYS A 114 19.24 -47.52 11.48
C LYS A 114 20.28 -46.81 12.34
N GLY A 115 19.83 -45.93 13.24
CA GLY A 115 20.71 -45.14 14.12
C GLY A 115 21.63 -44.16 13.39
N GLY A 116 21.28 -43.72 12.17
CA GLY A 116 22.13 -42.81 11.39
C GLY A 116 23.32 -43.49 10.70
N SER A 117 23.30 -44.82 10.56
CA SER A 117 24.43 -45.60 10.04
C SER A 117 24.92 -45.15 8.66
N VAL A 118 23.99 -44.83 7.75
CA VAL A 118 24.31 -44.39 6.37
C VAL A 118 24.87 -42.97 6.38
N LEU A 119 24.34 -42.07 7.23
CA LEU A 119 24.88 -40.73 7.43
C LEU A 119 26.34 -40.77 7.92
N LYS A 120 26.60 -41.63 8.93
CA LYS A 120 27.95 -41.84 9.47
C LYS A 120 28.90 -42.38 8.39
N SER A 121 28.47 -43.33 7.57
CA SER A 121 29.26 -43.82 6.43
C SER A 121 29.54 -42.73 5.39
N ILE A 122 28.57 -41.86 5.07
CA ILE A 122 28.77 -40.73 4.15
C ILE A 122 29.84 -39.77 4.68
N THR A 123 29.75 -39.33 5.93
CA THR A 123 30.76 -38.42 6.52
C THR A 123 32.13 -39.05 6.62
N LEU A 124 32.24 -40.31 7.04
CA LEU A 124 33.53 -41.01 7.13
C LEU A 124 34.15 -41.28 5.74
N THR A 125 33.34 -41.47 4.69
CA THR A 125 33.85 -41.77 3.34
C THR A 125 34.18 -40.51 2.52
N THR A 126 33.49 -39.40 2.77
CA THR A 126 33.54 -38.20 1.89
C THR A 126 33.92 -36.91 2.60
N GLY A 127 33.98 -36.90 3.93
CA GLY A 127 34.11 -35.69 4.75
C GLY A 127 32.79 -34.91 4.91
N TRP A 128 31.90 -34.90 3.92
CA TRP A 128 30.70 -34.06 3.95
C TRP A 128 29.70 -34.44 5.05
N SER A 129 29.03 -33.42 5.60
CA SER A 129 28.03 -33.58 6.66
C SER A 129 26.64 -33.76 6.03
N PRO A 130 26.03 -34.95 6.02
CA PRO A 130 24.81 -35.19 5.25
C PRO A 130 23.56 -34.64 5.95
N ARG A 131 22.79 -33.87 5.18
CA ARG A 131 21.52 -33.29 5.58
C ARG A 131 20.42 -33.77 4.64
N VAL A 132 19.62 -34.70 5.13
CA VAL A 132 18.56 -35.34 4.34
C VAL A 132 17.30 -34.47 4.36
N LEU A 133 16.74 -34.22 3.17
CA LEU A 133 15.48 -33.51 2.97
C LEU A 133 14.45 -34.45 2.32
N ARG A 134 13.17 -34.26 2.65
CA ARG A 134 12.09 -34.95 1.94
C ARG A 134 11.90 -34.34 0.56
N ALA A 135 11.80 -35.20 -0.45
CA ALA A 135 11.27 -34.82 -1.75
C ALA A 135 9.73 -34.72 -1.66
N PRO A 136 9.09 -33.63 -2.13
CA PRO A 136 7.62 -33.59 -2.21
C PRO A 136 7.11 -34.69 -3.15
N THR A 137 5.90 -35.20 -2.92
CA THR A 137 5.33 -36.29 -3.76
C THR A 137 4.95 -35.77 -5.15
N MET A 138 4.35 -34.58 -5.20
CA MET A 138 4.13 -33.80 -6.42
C MET A 138 5.24 -32.74 -6.63
N PRO A 139 5.56 -32.31 -7.87
CA PRO A 139 6.51 -31.22 -8.09
C PRO A 139 6.00 -29.88 -7.55
N SER A 140 6.89 -29.09 -6.93
CA SER A 140 6.67 -27.72 -6.49
C SER A 140 7.81 -26.81 -6.94
N GLU A 141 7.44 -25.63 -7.46
CA GLU A 141 8.37 -24.60 -7.91
C GLU A 141 8.85 -23.74 -6.74
N ILE A 142 7.97 -23.43 -5.78
CA ILE A 142 8.31 -22.63 -4.59
C ILE A 142 9.34 -23.35 -3.72
N GLU A 143 9.11 -24.63 -3.43
CA GLU A 143 9.98 -25.47 -2.61
C GLU A 143 11.39 -25.54 -3.20
N SER A 144 11.46 -25.78 -4.51
CA SER A 144 12.69 -25.78 -5.31
C SER A 144 13.40 -24.42 -5.27
N ALA A 145 12.65 -23.32 -5.43
CA ALA A 145 13.18 -21.96 -5.42
C ALA A 145 13.76 -21.58 -4.04
N ILE A 146 13.12 -21.99 -2.95
CA ILE A 146 13.61 -21.77 -1.58
C ILE A 146 14.91 -22.54 -1.32
N ARG A 147 14.96 -23.83 -1.69
CA ARG A 147 16.21 -24.63 -1.61
C ARG A 147 17.34 -24.00 -2.42
N ASN A 148 17.05 -23.52 -3.63
CA ASN A 148 18.02 -22.86 -4.50
C ASN A 148 18.51 -21.53 -3.90
N ALA A 149 17.62 -20.69 -3.40
CA ALA A 149 17.97 -19.40 -2.81
C ALA A 149 18.81 -19.55 -1.54
N LEU A 150 18.45 -20.46 -0.64
CA LEU A 150 19.19 -20.73 0.60
C LEU A 150 20.59 -21.29 0.33
N LEU A 151 20.75 -22.15 -0.69
CA LEU A 151 22.05 -22.70 -1.09
C LEU A 151 22.93 -21.64 -1.78
N ALA A 152 22.37 -20.83 -2.67
CA ALA A 152 23.09 -19.76 -3.35
C ALA A 152 23.52 -18.63 -2.39
N GLY A 153 22.68 -18.31 -1.40
CA GLY A 153 22.97 -17.32 -0.36
C GLY A 153 23.73 -17.86 0.86
N SER A 154 24.20 -19.12 0.82
CA SER A 154 24.84 -19.81 1.95
C SER A 154 25.99 -19.02 2.59
N GLU A 155 26.85 -18.38 1.79
CA GLU A 155 27.96 -17.55 2.29
C GLU A 155 27.47 -16.33 3.10
N GLN A 156 26.50 -15.57 2.56
CA GLN A 156 25.88 -14.43 3.24
C GLN A 156 25.17 -14.89 4.53
N ARG A 157 24.41 -15.98 4.44
CA ARG A 157 23.67 -16.55 5.57
C ARG A 157 24.63 -17.04 6.67
N LYS A 158 25.79 -17.59 6.33
CA LYS A 158 26.81 -17.98 7.31
C LYS A 158 27.45 -16.76 7.98
N LYS A 159 27.75 -15.70 7.23
CA LYS A 159 28.23 -14.42 7.79
C LYS A 159 27.23 -13.84 8.80
N PHE A 160 25.95 -13.75 8.42
CA PHE A 160 24.86 -13.34 9.31
C PHE A 160 24.79 -14.19 10.58
N LEU A 161 24.72 -15.52 10.45
CA LEU A 161 24.64 -16.43 11.59
C LEU A 161 25.87 -16.36 12.51
N GLY A 162 27.06 -16.07 11.96
CA GLY A 162 28.29 -15.85 12.73
C GLY A 162 28.29 -14.54 13.52
N VAL A 163 27.76 -13.45 12.94
CA VAL A 163 27.57 -12.17 13.65
C VAL A 163 26.52 -12.30 14.74
N PHE A 164 25.36 -12.88 14.40
CA PHE A 164 24.26 -13.09 15.34
C PHE A 164 24.68 -14.03 16.48
N GLY A 165 25.31 -15.17 16.17
CA GLY A 165 25.80 -16.13 17.16
C GLY A 165 26.77 -15.54 18.18
N LYS A 166 27.64 -14.60 17.76
CA LYS A 166 28.52 -13.85 18.67
C LYS A 166 27.75 -12.92 19.62
N ARG A 167 26.65 -12.29 19.17
CA ARG A 167 25.75 -11.53 20.06
C ARG A 167 25.06 -12.41 21.10
N MET A 168 25.02 -13.75 20.88
CA MET A 168 24.46 -14.73 21.81
C MET A 168 25.46 -15.32 22.82
N LEU A 169 26.71 -14.82 22.86
CA LEU A 169 27.68 -15.19 23.89
C LEU A 169 27.54 -14.30 25.13
N GLY A 170 27.79 -14.90 26.29
CA GLY A 170 27.64 -14.27 27.60
C GLY A 170 26.82 -15.13 28.55
N ALA A 171 26.97 -14.85 29.85
CA ALA A 171 26.11 -15.43 30.88
C ALA A 171 24.66 -14.90 30.76
N PRO A 172 23.64 -15.70 31.12
CA PRO A 172 22.28 -15.22 31.26
C PRO A 172 22.22 -14.00 32.19
N ALA A 173 21.61 -12.92 31.71
CA ALA A 173 21.52 -11.71 32.51
C ALA A 173 20.50 -11.88 33.63
N ALA A 174 20.76 -11.23 34.77
CA ALA A 174 19.72 -11.00 35.77
C ALA A 174 18.67 -10.05 35.19
N THR A 175 17.56 -10.60 34.70
CA THR A 175 16.40 -9.82 34.27
C THR A 175 15.72 -9.22 35.51
N GLU A 176 15.61 -7.90 35.60
CA GLU A 176 14.98 -7.20 36.74
C GLU A 176 13.48 -6.91 36.53
N TRP A 177 13.06 -6.81 35.27
CA TRP A 177 11.69 -6.56 34.87
C TRP A 177 11.40 -7.16 33.49
N VAL A 178 10.13 -7.44 33.23
CA VAL A 178 9.63 -7.89 31.92
C VAL A 178 8.44 -7.03 31.54
N LYS A 179 8.50 -6.38 30.37
CA LYS A 179 7.42 -5.53 29.85
C LYS A 179 6.91 -6.08 28.51
N MET A 180 5.61 -6.02 28.30
CA MET A 180 4.94 -6.33 27.04
C MET A 180 4.21 -5.08 26.55
N THR A 181 4.47 -4.63 25.33
CA THR A 181 3.73 -3.54 24.69
C THR A 181 2.84 -4.09 23.59
N ALA A 182 1.53 -3.88 23.68
CA ALA A 182 0.56 -4.25 22.68
C ALA A 182 0.68 -3.34 21.44
N LEU A 183 1.03 -3.88 20.27
CA LEU A 183 1.19 -3.09 19.03
C LEU A 183 0.08 -3.33 18.01
N GLY A 184 -0.64 -4.45 18.11
CA GLY A 184 -1.78 -4.76 17.26
C GLY A 184 -2.43 -6.10 17.62
N GLY A 185 -3.70 -6.26 17.23
CA GLY A 185 -4.50 -7.45 17.49
C GLY A 185 -5.15 -7.48 18.87
N PHE A 186 -5.10 -6.42 19.68
CA PHE A 186 -5.78 -6.38 20.98
C PHE A 186 -7.15 -5.70 20.84
N ARG A 187 -8.22 -6.44 21.20
CA ARG A 187 -9.65 -6.08 20.99
C ARG A 187 -10.12 -6.02 19.53
N GLU A 188 -9.31 -6.52 18.59
CA GLU A 188 -9.60 -6.59 17.15
C GLU A 188 -9.16 -7.95 16.57
N VAL A 189 -9.66 -8.28 15.36
CA VAL A 189 -9.17 -9.42 14.55
C VAL A 189 -8.18 -8.90 13.52
N GLY A 190 -7.16 -9.70 13.18
CA GLY A 190 -6.00 -9.28 12.40
C GLY A 190 -4.99 -8.48 13.23
N ARG A 191 -3.93 -7.99 12.58
CA ARG A 191 -2.86 -7.14 13.12
C ARG A 191 -2.08 -7.70 14.33
N SER A 192 -2.18 -8.99 14.65
CA SER A 192 -1.43 -9.58 15.78
C SER A 192 0.05 -9.18 15.78
N CYS A 193 0.44 -8.41 16.80
CA CYS A 193 1.80 -7.93 17.01
C CYS A 193 1.98 -7.42 18.45
N PHE A 194 3.03 -7.85 19.13
CA PHE A 194 3.46 -7.23 20.38
C PHE A 194 4.98 -7.20 20.52
N LEU A 195 5.48 -6.19 21.22
CA LEU A 195 6.89 -6.08 21.59
C LEU A 195 7.10 -6.58 23.01
N LEU A 196 7.97 -7.56 23.18
CA LEU A 196 8.47 -8.04 24.47
C LEU A 196 9.81 -7.37 24.76
N GLN A 197 9.91 -6.73 25.94
CA GLN A 197 11.12 -6.02 26.38
C GLN A 197 11.64 -6.53 27.73
N THR A 198 12.96 -6.59 27.84
CA THR A 198 13.74 -6.77 29.07
C THR A 198 14.80 -5.64 29.16
N PRO A 199 15.62 -5.55 30.23
CA PRO A 199 16.75 -4.61 30.27
C PRO A 199 17.81 -4.80 29.16
N LYS A 200 17.74 -5.88 28.37
CA LYS A 200 18.75 -6.24 27.36
C LYS A 200 18.19 -6.67 26.01
N SER A 201 16.87 -6.70 25.80
CA SER A 201 16.30 -7.32 24.60
C SER A 201 14.96 -6.72 24.19
N ASN A 202 14.79 -6.56 22.88
CA ASN A 202 13.59 -6.08 22.20
C ASN A 202 13.17 -7.13 21.15
N VAL A 203 12.15 -7.94 21.45
CA VAL A 203 11.70 -9.03 20.58
C VAL A 203 10.25 -8.80 20.15
N ILE A 204 10.02 -8.73 18.83
CA ILE A 204 8.66 -8.68 18.27
C ILE A 204 8.11 -10.10 18.14
N VAL A 205 6.83 -10.27 18.49
CA VAL A 205 6.09 -11.52 18.32
C VAL A 205 4.84 -11.26 17.47
N ASP A 206 4.81 -11.91 16.31
CA ASP A 206 4.01 -11.61 15.12
C ASP A 206 4.09 -10.17 14.60
N CYS A 207 3.79 -9.98 13.31
CA CYS A 207 3.70 -8.66 12.67
C CYS A 207 2.62 -8.70 11.57
N GLY A 208 1.40 -9.05 11.97
CA GLY A 208 0.26 -9.22 11.07
C GLY A 208 -0.35 -7.89 10.58
N LEU A 209 -1.28 -7.99 9.63
CA LEU A 209 -2.09 -6.88 9.11
C LEU A 209 -3.58 -7.06 9.49
N ASN A 210 -4.36 -5.99 9.59
CA ASN A 210 -5.82 -6.08 9.71
C ASN A 210 -6.50 -5.85 8.34
N ILE A 211 -7.11 -6.92 7.83
CA ILE A 211 -7.79 -6.98 6.53
C ILE A 211 -9.31 -6.78 6.59
N ASP A 212 -9.93 -6.72 7.79
CA ASP A 212 -11.38 -6.50 7.98
C ASP A 212 -11.69 -5.05 8.45
N THR A 213 -10.69 -4.30 8.93
CA THR A 213 -10.82 -2.87 9.24
C THR A 213 -10.77 -1.99 7.99
N SER A 214 -11.57 -0.93 7.95
CA SER A 214 -11.51 0.13 6.93
C SER A 214 -10.60 1.31 7.27
N ASP A 215 -10.00 1.31 8.46
CA ASP A 215 -9.12 2.34 8.99
C ASP A 215 -7.64 1.91 8.86
N ALA A 216 -6.79 2.59 8.08
CA ALA A 216 -5.42 2.13 7.81
C ALA A 216 -4.42 2.48 8.91
N THR A 217 -4.67 3.53 9.71
CA THR A 217 -4.05 3.66 11.05
C THR A 217 -4.35 2.44 11.95
N ARG A 218 -5.32 1.59 11.57
CA ARG A 218 -5.60 0.28 12.18
C ARG A 218 -5.19 -0.94 11.34
N ALA A 219 -4.69 -0.76 10.12
CA ALA A 219 -4.19 -1.87 9.30
C ALA A 219 -2.82 -2.38 9.80
N TYR A 220 -1.96 -1.47 10.27
CA TYR A 220 -0.58 -1.73 10.64
C TYR A 220 -0.33 -1.77 12.15
N PRO A 221 0.53 -2.69 12.64
CA PRO A 221 1.06 -2.62 14.00
C PRO A 221 1.67 -1.25 14.27
N TYR A 222 1.43 -0.71 15.47
CA TYR A 222 1.95 0.60 15.90
C TYR A 222 3.46 0.58 16.18
N LEU A 223 4.28 0.26 15.17
CA LEU A 223 5.74 0.18 15.32
C LEU A 223 6.36 1.54 15.71
N ASN A 224 5.77 2.64 15.27
CA ASN A 224 6.11 3.99 15.72
C ASN A 224 5.99 4.17 17.25
N ALA A 225 5.05 3.47 17.91
CA ALA A 225 4.86 3.50 19.35
C ALA A 225 5.82 2.61 20.16
N MET A 226 6.75 1.89 19.50
CA MET A 226 7.79 1.14 20.21
C MET A 226 8.81 2.03 20.92
N GLY A 227 9.02 3.27 20.44
CA GLY A 227 10.10 4.14 20.91
C GLY A 227 11.50 3.64 20.55
N LEU A 228 11.61 2.84 19.48
CA LEU A 228 12.83 2.17 19.00
C LEU A 228 12.94 2.29 17.48
N SER A 229 14.16 2.31 16.93
CA SER A 229 14.38 2.07 15.50
C SER A 229 14.30 0.57 15.18
N LEU A 230 14.07 0.21 13.91
CA LEU A 230 14.02 -1.20 13.50
C LEU A 230 15.36 -1.93 13.71
N GLU A 231 16.47 -1.19 13.71
CA GLU A 231 17.82 -1.72 13.98
C GLU A 231 18.02 -2.16 15.45
N GLN A 232 17.17 -1.69 16.37
CA GLN A 232 17.20 -2.01 17.79
C GLN A 232 16.34 -3.23 18.17
N ILE A 233 15.73 -3.90 17.19
CA ILE A 233 14.97 -5.14 17.37
C ILE A 233 15.96 -6.32 17.29
N ASP A 234 16.02 -7.15 18.32
CA ASP A 234 16.95 -8.28 18.38
C ASP A 234 16.45 -9.50 17.60
N ALA A 235 15.13 -9.67 17.50
CA ALA A 235 14.47 -10.76 16.77
C ALA A 235 13.00 -10.48 16.47
N VAL A 236 12.48 -11.15 15.44
CA VAL A 236 11.05 -11.32 15.16
C VAL A 236 10.71 -12.81 15.28
N ILE A 237 9.63 -13.15 15.98
CA ILE A 237 9.13 -14.54 16.10
C ILE A 237 7.72 -14.61 15.49
N LEU A 238 7.51 -15.49 14.52
CA LEU A 238 6.26 -15.64 13.77
C LEU A 238 5.55 -16.95 14.10
N SER A 239 4.23 -16.87 14.31
CA SER A 239 3.33 -18.02 14.44
C SER A 239 2.81 -18.52 13.09
N HIS A 240 2.46 -17.60 12.16
CA HIS A 240 1.96 -17.84 10.79
C HIS A 240 2.02 -16.55 9.90
N ALA A 241 1.28 -16.42 8.77
CA ALA A 241 1.49 -15.34 7.75
C ALA A 241 0.21 -14.84 6.97
N HIS A 242 0.16 -13.54 6.55
CA HIS A 242 -1.00 -12.81 5.93
C HIS A 242 -0.62 -11.60 4.99
N LEU A 243 -1.55 -10.94 4.23
CA LEU A 243 -1.31 -9.95 3.10
C LEU A 243 -2.49 -8.95 2.74
N ASP A 244 -2.25 -7.81 1.99
CA ASP A 244 -3.05 -7.03 0.94
C ASP A 244 -2.49 -5.56 0.72
N HIS A 245 -2.86 -4.51 -0.09
CA HIS A 245 -3.93 -4.00 -1.05
C HIS A 245 -3.37 -3.02 -2.19
N CYS A 246 -4.17 -2.21 -2.96
CA CYS A 246 -3.74 -1.16 -4.00
C CYS A 246 -4.83 -0.12 -4.54
N LEU A 247 -4.47 0.94 -5.33
CA LEU A 247 -5.31 2.14 -5.74
C LEU A 247 -5.77 2.31 -7.26
N HIS A 248 -5.14 3.08 -8.19
CA HIS A 248 -5.63 3.50 -9.57
C HIS A 248 -4.54 4.21 -10.48
N PRO A 249 -4.59 4.34 -11.86
CA PRO A 249 -3.53 4.96 -12.72
C PRO A 249 -3.62 6.45 -13.06
N ASP A 250 -4.78 6.92 -13.55
CA ASP A 250 -4.93 8.32 -14.02
C ASP A 250 -4.97 9.32 -12.85
N SER A 251 -4.87 8.85 -11.60
CA SER A 251 -4.98 9.67 -10.40
C SER A 251 -3.82 10.64 -10.30
N LEU A 252 -4.13 11.91 -10.11
CA LEU A 252 -3.15 12.97 -10.22
C LEU A 252 -2.45 13.24 -8.89
N ILE A 253 -1.15 12.97 -8.85
CA ILE A 253 -0.31 13.13 -7.67
C ILE A 253 0.43 14.46 -7.78
N GLN A 254 0.33 15.27 -6.73
CA GLN A 254 1.10 16.51 -6.65
C GLN A 254 2.50 16.22 -6.10
N LEU A 255 3.52 16.66 -6.83
CA LEU A 255 4.92 16.56 -6.43
C LEU A 255 5.33 17.78 -5.61
N ALA A 256 6.30 17.60 -4.71
CA ALA A 256 6.84 18.67 -3.88
C ALA A 256 7.50 19.81 -4.69
N ASN A 257 7.90 19.52 -5.94
CA ASN A 257 8.43 20.49 -6.90
C ASN A 257 7.35 21.29 -7.67
N GLY A 258 6.07 21.11 -7.33
CA GLY A 258 4.93 21.79 -7.95
C GLY A 258 4.37 21.13 -9.22
N GLU A 259 5.01 20.08 -9.72
CA GLU A 259 4.47 19.30 -10.84
C GLU A 259 3.31 18.43 -10.42
N ILE A 260 2.45 18.11 -11.38
CA ILE A 260 1.34 17.16 -11.25
C ILE A 260 1.57 16.07 -12.28
N SER A 261 1.64 14.83 -11.79
CA SER A 261 1.88 13.62 -12.58
C SER A 261 0.67 12.70 -12.45
N SER A 262 0.41 11.83 -13.43
CA SER A 262 -0.33 10.61 -13.11
C SER A 262 0.51 9.76 -12.17
N ILE A 263 -0.14 8.98 -11.30
CA ILE A 263 0.52 7.97 -10.47
C ILE A 263 1.18 6.89 -11.33
N GLU A 264 0.69 6.64 -12.55
CA GLU A 264 1.35 5.84 -13.59
C GLU A 264 2.69 6.45 -14.06
N ASP A 265 2.70 7.68 -14.58
CA ASP A 265 3.93 8.41 -14.99
C ASP A 265 4.93 8.47 -13.81
N LEU A 266 4.41 8.66 -12.58
CA LEU A 266 5.20 8.74 -11.36
C LEU A 266 5.76 7.38 -10.93
N ALA A 267 5.03 6.29 -11.12
CA ALA A 267 5.50 4.94 -10.84
C ALA A 267 6.71 4.58 -11.70
N GLU A 268 6.72 4.99 -12.97
CA GLU A 268 7.90 4.90 -13.83
C GLU A 268 9.03 5.83 -13.36
N HIS A 269 8.78 7.15 -13.23
CA HIS A 269 9.86 8.15 -13.17
C HIS A 269 10.30 8.57 -11.75
N GLY A 270 9.41 8.54 -10.76
CA GLY A 270 9.71 8.92 -9.37
C GLY A 270 9.73 10.42 -9.06
N GLY A 271 9.84 10.73 -7.78
CA GLY A 271 9.84 12.10 -7.23
C GLY A 271 9.30 12.14 -5.79
N ASP A 272 9.50 13.26 -5.11
CA ASP A 272 8.90 13.53 -3.80
C ASP A 272 7.46 14.04 -3.98
N VAL A 273 6.53 13.54 -3.17
CA VAL A 273 5.10 13.86 -3.24
C VAL A 273 4.64 14.73 -2.08
N VAL A 274 3.54 15.45 -2.28
CA VAL A 274 2.86 16.16 -1.20
C VAL A 274 2.14 15.13 -0.32
N SER A 275 2.48 15.14 0.97
CA SER A 275 1.85 14.36 2.04
C SER A 275 1.15 15.31 3.01
N TYR A 276 0.36 14.78 3.95
CA TYR A 276 -0.36 15.60 4.92
C TYR A 276 -0.17 15.12 6.36
N ASP A 277 0.33 16.00 7.23
CA ASP A 277 0.21 15.84 8.68
C ASP A 277 -1.02 16.62 9.16
N PHE A 278 -1.96 15.93 9.81
CA PHE A 278 -3.17 16.56 10.35
C PHE A 278 -2.88 17.53 11.50
N VAL A 279 -1.66 17.54 12.07
CA VAL A 279 -1.21 18.49 13.09
C VAL A 279 -0.47 19.70 12.49
N SER A 280 0.56 19.48 11.65
CA SER A 280 1.42 20.56 11.11
C SER A 280 1.08 21.05 9.68
N GLY A 281 0.28 20.31 8.91
CA GLY A 281 -0.20 20.71 7.59
C GLY A 281 0.40 19.93 6.42
N ALA A 282 0.48 20.55 5.25
CA ALA A 282 1.04 19.89 4.06
C ALA A 282 2.57 19.78 4.14
N THR A 283 3.10 18.60 3.84
CA THR A 283 4.53 18.26 3.91
C THR A 283 5.02 17.66 2.59
N ALA A 284 6.33 17.48 2.45
CA ALA A 284 6.94 16.71 1.36
C ALA A 284 7.45 15.37 1.89
N GLY A 285 7.13 14.28 1.19
CA GLY A 285 7.59 12.93 1.50
C GLY A 285 8.13 12.21 0.26
N ALA A 286 9.26 11.54 0.40
CA ALA A 286 9.88 10.79 -0.70
C ALA A 286 9.10 9.49 -0.99
N VAL A 287 8.81 9.21 -2.27
CA VAL A 287 8.17 7.96 -2.67
C VAL A 287 9.18 6.80 -2.58
N ALA A 288 9.03 5.94 -1.58
CA ALA A 288 9.92 4.80 -1.34
C ALA A 288 9.62 3.60 -2.26
N SER A 289 8.34 3.33 -2.53
CA SER A 289 7.90 2.27 -3.46
C SER A 289 6.60 2.66 -4.19
N LYS A 290 6.33 1.98 -5.30
CA LYS A 290 5.13 2.17 -6.15
C LYS A 290 4.59 0.82 -6.62
N GLY A 291 3.27 0.70 -6.75
CA GLY A 291 2.52 -0.45 -7.30
C GLY A 291 1.68 -0.10 -8.53
N ALA A 292 1.08 -1.10 -9.20
CA ALA A 292 0.34 -0.99 -10.49
C ALA A 292 -0.62 -2.18 -10.80
N THR A 293 -1.24 -2.79 -9.78
CA THR A 293 -2.09 -4.01 -9.84
C THR A 293 -3.34 -3.86 -10.73
N GLN A 294 -4.28 -4.80 -10.77
CA GLN A 294 -5.54 -4.68 -11.52
C GLN A 294 -6.67 -5.15 -10.60
N LYS A 295 -7.77 -4.42 -10.53
CA LYS A 295 -8.86 -4.73 -9.58
C LYS A 295 -10.22 -4.77 -10.28
N PRO A 296 -11.14 -5.65 -9.84
CA PRO A 296 -12.37 -5.96 -10.58
C PRO A 296 -13.46 -4.90 -10.44
N GLU A 297 -13.32 -3.95 -9.52
CA GLU A 297 -14.30 -2.88 -9.27
C GLU A 297 -13.58 -1.53 -9.10
N MET A 298 -14.23 -0.47 -9.57
CA MET A 298 -13.71 0.90 -9.62
C MET A 298 -14.81 1.88 -9.21
N LEU A 299 -14.56 2.75 -8.25
CA LEU A 299 -15.52 3.76 -7.79
C LEU A 299 -15.03 5.15 -8.15
N ARG A 300 -15.82 5.92 -8.90
CA ARG A 300 -15.63 7.37 -9.07
C ARG A 300 -16.38 8.10 -7.97
N ILE A 301 -15.66 8.49 -6.93
CA ILE A 301 -16.17 9.33 -5.85
C ILE A 301 -16.15 10.78 -6.33
N LYS A 302 -17.32 11.42 -6.41
CA LYS A 302 -17.46 12.83 -6.81
C LYS A 302 -17.93 13.66 -5.62
N THR A 303 -17.25 14.79 -5.39
CA THR A 303 -17.58 15.73 -4.30
C THR A 303 -18.14 17.04 -4.85
N ASN A 304 -18.32 18.04 -3.99
CA ASN A 304 -18.60 19.40 -4.42
C ASN A 304 -17.44 20.09 -5.17
N LEU A 305 -16.20 19.58 -5.08
CA LEU A 305 -15.02 20.13 -5.76
C LEU A 305 -14.34 19.10 -6.66
N PHE A 306 -13.72 18.08 -6.06
CA PHE A 306 -12.87 17.09 -6.73
C PHE A 306 -13.61 15.79 -7.06
N SER A 307 -13.02 14.99 -7.95
CA SER A 307 -13.44 13.60 -8.18
C SER A 307 -12.22 12.70 -8.35
N ILE A 308 -12.20 11.60 -7.61
CA ILE A 308 -11.15 10.57 -7.65
C ILE A 308 -11.75 9.25 -8.10
N ARG A 309 -10.94 8.42 -8.76
CA ARG A 309 -11.23 7.03 -9.06
C ARG A 309 -10.41 6.16 -8.10
N ALA A 310 -11.07 5.36 -7.28
CA ALA A 310 -10.45 4.50 -6.26
C ALA A 310 -11.15 3.13 -6.19
N THR A 311 -10.42 2.07 -5.86
CA THR A 311 -10.99 0.73 -5.67
C THR A 311 -11.84 0.69 -4.40
N PRO A 312 -12.86 -0.17 -4.27
CA PRO A 312 -13.71 -0.24 -3.08
C PRO A 312 -12.94 -0.38 -1.75
N GLU A 313 -11.80 -1.07 -1.79
CA GLU A 313 -10.95 -1.35 -0.62
C GLU A 313 -9.96 -0.22 -0.28
N HIS A 314 -9.79 0.75 -1.18
CA HIS A 314 -8.94 1.90 -0.93
C HIS A 314 -9.59 2.88 0.07
N ARG A 315 -8.78 3.62 0.82
CA ARG A 315 -9.20 4.27 2.07
C ARG A 315 -9.05 5.78 2.03
N PHE A 316 -10.04 6.45 2.61
CA PHE A 316 -10.16 7.90 2.66
C PHE A 316 -10.33 8.36 4.11
N PHE A 317 -9.67 9.46 4.47
CA PHE A 317 -9.91 10.13 5.74
C PHE A 317 -11.27 10.85 5.70
N VAL A 318 -12.11 10.58 6.70
CA VAL A 318 -13.45 11.15 6.97
C VAL A 318 -13.49 11.74 8.38
N VAL A 319 -14.49 12.59 8.66
CA VAL A 319 -14.77 13.03 10.03
C VAL A 319 -15.91 12.22 10.63
N ASN A 320 -15.78 11.84 11.90
CA ASN A 320 -16.86 11.24 12.70
C ASN A 320 -16.91 11.93 14.07
N GLY A 321 -17.89 12.81 14.27
CA GLY A 321 -17.99 13.65 15.46
C GLY A 321 -16.92 14.74 15.48
N LEU A 322 -15.90 14.56 16.33
CA LEU A 322 -14.69 15.40 16.38
C LEU A 322 -13.41 14.66 15.94
N ASP A 323 -13.49 13.36 15.65
CA ASP A 323 -12.33 12.57 15.28
C ASP A 323 -12.19 12.49 13.76
N VAL A 324 -10.96 12.63 13.25
CA VAL A 324 -10.61 12.13 11.92
C VAL A 324 -10.45 10.62 12.01
N ARG A 325 -11.06 9.89 11.08
CA ARG A 325 -10.98 8.42 10.96
C ARG A 325 -10.86 8.05 9.50
N GLU A 326 -10.36 6.87 9.21
CA GLU A 326 -10.36 6.35 7.84
C GLU A 326 -11.56 5.45 7.55
N LYS A 327 -11.93 5.36 6.26
CA LYS A 327 -13.09 4.63 5.77
C LYS A 327 -12.85 4.13 4.34
N ARG A 328 -13.33 2.92 4.00
CA ARG A 328 -13.15 2.33 2.66
C ARG A 328 -14.05 3.02 1.64
N ALA A 329 -13.59 3.12 0.40
CA ALA A 329 -14.31 3.73 -0.71
C ALA A 329 -15.69 3.12 -0.93
N GLY A 330 -15.82 1.79 -0.77
CA GLY A 330 -17.08 1.06 -0.86
C GLY A 330 -18.04 1.24 0.33
N GLU A 331 -17.58 1.79 1.45
CA GLU A 331 -18.42 2.14 2.61
C GLU A 331 -18.90 3.59 2.58
N LEU A 332 -18.23 4.46 1.81
CA LEU A 332 -18.58 5.87 1.68
C LEU A 332 -20.03 6.01 1.18
N ARG A 333 -20.70 7.07 1.63
CA ARG A 333 -22.10 7.35 1.28
C ARG A 333 -22.22 8.76 0.73
N GLU A 334 -23.26 8.98 -0.08
CA GLU A 334 -23.63 10.34 -0.48
C GLU A 334 -23.90 11.19 0.76
N GLY A 335 -23.17 12.29 0.86
CA GLY A 335 -23.21 13.20 2.00
C GLY A 335 -22.21 12.96 3.13
N ASP A 336 -21.39 11.90 3.08
CA ASP A 336 -20.17 11.82 3.89
C ASP A 336 -19.21 12.97 3.52
N PHE A 337 -18.30 13.32 4.43
CA PHE A 337 -17.27 14.34 4.23
C PHE A 337 -15.87 13.70 4.27
N VAL A 338 -15.09 13.90 3.21
CA VAL A 338 -13.72 13.37 3.07
C VAL A 338 -12.66 14.47 3.03
N ALA A 339 -11.43 14.14 3.41
CA ALA A 339 -10.29 15.04 3.40
C ALA A 339 -9.81 15.38 1.98
N ALA A 340 -9.68 16.67 1.69
CA ALA A 340 -9.10 17.18 0.44
C ALA A 340 -8.33 18.49 0.64
N LEU A 341 -7.44 18.82 -0.31
CA LEU A 341 -6.71 20.10 -0.29
C LEU A 341 -7.64 21.29 -0.55
N ARG A 342 -7.53 22.29 0.32
CA ARG A 342 -8.14 23.61 0.16
C ARG A 342 -7.30 24.52 -0.74
N SER A 343 -6.00 24.48 -0.53
CA SER A 343 -4.98 25.36 -1.10
C SER A 343 -3.62 24.69 -0.99
N SER A 344 -2.66 25.05 -1.85
CA SER A 344 -1.29 24.52 -1.82
C SER A 344 -0.30 25.66 -1.63
N LYS A 345 0.56 25.59 -0.60
CA LYS A 345 1.63 26.58 -0.31
C LYS A 345 2.77 26.66 -1.33
N PHE A 346 2.81 25.79 -2.35
CA PHE A 346 3.87 25.82 -3.36
C PHE A 346 3.83 27.12 -4.20
N GLU A 347 4.81 28.01 -4.02
CA GLU A 347 4.86 29.32 -4.68
C GLU A 347 5.50 29.30 -6.09
N GLY A 348 6.33 28.30 -6.37
CA GLY A 348 7.06 28.16 -7.64
C GLY A 348 8.19 29.17 -7.87
N ALA A 349 8.97 28.95 -8.92
CA ALA A 349 10.11 29.81 -9.25
C ALA A 349 9.83 30.67 -10.50
N ALA A 350 10.18 31.94 -10.45
CA ALA A 350 10.05 32.88 -11.57
C ALA A 350 11.13 32.67 -12.64
N ASN A 351 10.87 33.10 -13.87
CA ASN A 351 11.84 33.09 -14.99
C ASN A 351 12.34 31.67 -15.33
N GLN A 352 11.43 30.72 -15.52
CA GLN A 352 11.73 29.35 -15.95
C GLN A 352 12.50 29.36 -17.30
N PRO A 353 13.55 28.55 -17.48
CA PRO A 353 14.35 28.55 -18.70
C PRO A 353 13.58 28.01 -19.92
N LEU A 354 13.71 28.70 -21.06
CA LEU A 354 13.08 28.32 -22.33
C LEU A 354 14.07 27.60 -23.25
N PRO A 355 13.62 26.64 -24.08
CA PRO A 355 14.50 25.79 -24.88
C PRO A 355 15.13 26.56 -26.05
N LEU A 356 16.44 26.36 -26.25
CA LEU A 356 17.23 27.01 -27.30
C LEU A 356 16.89 26.48 -28.70
N VAL A 357 15.86 27.07 -29.33
CA VAL A 357 15.55 26.85 -30.74
C VAL A 357 16.66 27.45 -31.61
N LYS A 358 17.30 26.64 -32.45
CA LYS A 358 18.25 27.13 -33.48
C LYS A 358 17.50 27.95 -34.54
N VAL A 359 17.54 29.27 -34.37
CA VAL A 359 17.04 30.23 -35.36
C VAL A 359 18.02 30.27 -36.53
N GLN A 360 17.54 30.07 -37.76
CA GLN A 360 18.41 30.07 -38.93
C GLN A 360 18.56 31.50 -39.46
N GLU A 361 19.80 31.92 -39.70
CA GLU A 361 20.05 33.10 -40.52
C GLU A 361 19.50 32.85 -41.93
N LEU A 362 18.49 33.63 -42.31
CA LEU A 362 17.92 33.59 -43.65
C LEU A 362 18.65 34.59 -44.53
N ALA A 363 19.09 34.15 -45.70
CA ALA A 363 19.65 35.03 -46.70
C ALA A 363 18.53 35.56 -47.62
N PHE A 364 18.58 36.85 -47.93
CA PHE A 364 17.90 37.42 -49.08
C PHE A 364 18.81 37.33 -50.31
N ILE A 365 18.21 37.20 -51.50
CA ILE A 365 18.90 37.33 -52.79
C ILE A 365 18.07 38.24 -53.69
N SER A 366 18.73 39.17 -54.38
CA SER A 366 18.12 40.07 -55.37
C SER A 366 17.47 39.31 -56.54
N GLY A 367 16.86 40.05 -57.47
CA GLY A 367 16.43 39.48 -58.76
C GLY A 367 17.61 39.01 -59.60
N GLU A 368 18.67 39.82 -59.64
CA GLU A 368 19.88 39.60 -60.43
C GLU A 368 20.67 38.38 -59.93
N GLY A 369 20.85 38.23 -58.62
CA GLY A 369 21.58 37.07 -58.06
C GLY A 369 20.88 35.74 -58.35
N ARG A 370 19.55 35.73 -58.33
CA ARG A 370 18.76 34.55 -58.75
C ARG A 370 18.87 34.27 -60.25
N LEU A 371 18.94 35.32 -61.08
CA LEU A 371 19.19 35.17 -62.52
C LEU A 371 20.61 34.65 -62.79
N LYS A 372 21.62 35.15 -62.08
CA LYS A 372 23.02 34.73 -62.15
C LYS A 372 23.19 33.26 -61.77
N MET A 373 22.64 32.83 -60.64
CA MET A 373 22.62 31.39 -60.26
C MET A 373 21.96 30.52 -61.34
N ARG A 374 20.82 30.98 -61.90
CA ARG A 374 20.12 30.27 -62.97
C ARG A 374 20.97 30.16 -64.25
N GLN A 375 21.61 31.25 -64.67
CA GLN A 375 22.51 31.28 -65.83
C GLN A 375 23.71 30.36 -65.65
N THR A 376 24.35 30.36 -64.48
CA THR A 376 25.45 29.44 -64.15
C THR A 376 25.01 27.97 -64.18
N ARG A 377 23.82 27.64 -63.66
CA ARG A 377 23.27 26.28 -63.81
C ARG A 377 23.07 25.91 -65.28
N GLU A 378 22.53 26.84 -66.08
CA GLU A 378 22.18 26.61 -67.48
C GLU A 378 23.43 26.50 -68.38
N SER A 379 24.53 27.21 -68.08
CA SER A 379 25.81 27.03 -68.79
C SER A 379 26.47 25.67 -68.50
N PHE A 380 26.40 25.17 -67.26
CA PHE A 380 26.81 23.80 -66.91
C PHE A 380 25.83 22.71 -67.39
N LYS A 381 24.74 23.07 -68.09
CA LYS A 381 23.68 22.15 -68.58
C LYS A 381 23.02 21.31 -67.47
N LEU A 382 23.08 21.73 -66.21
CA LEU A 382 22.55 20.98 -65.08
C LEU A 382 21.04 21.20 -64.88
N THR A 383 20.32 20.13 -64.57
CA THR A 383 18.92 20.25 -64.12
C THR A 383 18.86 20.69 -62.65
N ARG A 384 17.74 21.31 -62.25
CA ARG A 384 17.47 21.68 -60.85
C ARG A 384 17.58 20.50 -59.87
N LYS A 385 17.23 19.29 -60.30
CA LYS A 385 17.37 18.06 -59.50
C LYS A 385 18.84 17.68 -59.29
N GLN A 386 19.69 17.81 -60.31
CA GLN A 386 21.12 17.50 -60.20
C GLN A 386 21.85 18.49 -59.29
N VAL A 387 21.65 19.81 -59.45
CA VAL A 387 22.29 20.80 -58.54
C VAL A 387 21.84 20.59 -57.10
N ALA A 388 20.56 20.32 -56.87
CA ALA A 388 20.04 20.03 -55.54
C ALA A 388 20.68 18.77 -54.92
N ALA A 389 20.87 17.71 -55.70
CA ALA A 389 21.56 16.50 -55.26
C ALA A 389 23.04 16.75 -54.92
N ILE A 390 23.76 17.50 -55.76
CA ILE A 390 25.17 17.89 -55.53
C ILE A 390 25.30 18.77 -54.26
N ALA A 391 24.36 19.68 -54.05
CA ALA A 391 24.31 20.55 -52.86
C ALA A 391 23.77 19.84 -51.59
N GLY A 392 23.29 18.61 -51.68
CA GLY A 392 22.66 17.89 -50.55
C GLY A 392 21.37 18.55 -50.03
N VAL A 393 20.60 19.22 -50.89
CA VAL A 393 19.34 19.91 -50.53
C VAL A 393 18.12 19.32 -51.27
N PRO A 394 16.89 19.47 -50.74
CA PRO A 394 15.69 19.06 -51.46
C PRO A 394 15.51 19.84 -52.78
N ALA A 395 15.15 19.14 -53.87
CA ALA A 395 14.99 19.76 -55.20
C ALA A 395 13.92 20.86 -55.26
N CYS A 396 12.91 20.83 -54.37
CA CYS A 396 11.96 21.91 -54.19
C CYS A 396 12.61 23.19 -53.63
N GLN A 397 13.54 23.08 -52.67
CA GLN A 397 14.22 24.23 -52.09
C GLN A 397 15.13 24.93 -53.11
N TYR A 398 15.88 24.18 -53.93
CA TYR A 398 16.66 24.77 -55.03
C TYR A 398 15.76 25.42 -56.10
N ALA A 399 14.61 24.82 -56.42
CA ALA A 399 13.64 25.44 -57.34
C ALA A 399 13.01 26.72 -56.76
N TRP A 400 12.71 26.75 -55.46
CA TRP A 400 12.23 27.94 -54.76
C TRP A 400 13.28 29.04 -54.69
N LEU A 401 14.56 28.68 -54.58
CA LEU A 401 15.70 29.60 -54.59
C LEU A 401 15.78 30.39 -55.91
N GLU A 402 15.84 29.71 -57.06
CA GLU A 402 15.84 30.39 -58.38
C GLU A 402 14.58 31.23 -58.61
N SER A 403 13.40 30.73 -58.20
CA SER A 403 12.14 31.47 -58.34
C SER A 403 11.95 32.61 -57.32
N GLY A 404 12.77 32.67 -56.26
CA GLY A 404 12.58 33.58 -55.11
C GLY A 404 11.31 33.36 -54.30
N ARG A 405 10.65 32.19 -54.42
CA ARG A 405 9.42 31.86 -53.66
C ARG A 405 9.66 31.63 -52.16
N HIS A 406 10.88 31.28 -51.78
CA HIS A 406 11.28 31.07 -50.39
C HIS A 406 12.68 31.64 -50.16
N LYS A 407 12.94 32.12 -48.94
CA LYS A 407 14.26 32.64 -48.54
C LYS A 407 15.11 31.49 -48.00
N PRO A 408 16.29 31.18 -48.57
CA PRO A 408 17.12 30.09 -48.09
C PRO A 408 17.72 30.39 -46.70
N SER A 409 18.09 29.36 -45.95
CA SER A 409 19.09 29.53 -44.89
C SER A 409 20.44 29.87 -45.52
N ARG A 410 21.27 30.64 -44.81
CA ARG A 410 22.64 31.01 -45.24
C ARG A 410 23.48 29.78 -45.59
N GLU A 411 23.33 28.72 -44.80
CA GLU A 411 23.98 27.41 -45.01
C GLU A 411 23.52 26.72 -46.31
N ASN A 412 22.20 26.60 -46.56
CA ASN A 412 21.70 25.97 -47.78
C ASN A 412 22.01 26.82 -49.02
N LEU A 413 22.07 28.15 -48.88
CA LEU A 413 22.56 29.01 -49.96
C LEU A 413 24.03 28.72 -50.27
N GLN A 414 24.91 28.67 -49.26
CA GLN A 414 26.32 28.36 -49.46
C GLN A 414 26.53 27.00 -50.15
N LYS A 415 25.80 25.96 -49.75
CA LYS A 415 25.81 24.65 -50.43
C LYS A 415 25.36 24.73 -51.89
N CYS A 416 24.28 25.46 -52.18
CA CYS A 416 23.78 25.67 -53.54
C CYS A 416 24.74 26.48 -54.43
N LEU A 417 25.46 27.47 -53.86
CA LEU A 417 26.48 28.23 -54.58
C LEU A 417 27.71 27.36 -54.84
N GLN A 418 28.20 26.63 -53.84
CA GLN A 418 29.34 25.73 -53.97
C GLN A 418 29.09 24.62 -55.02
N ALA A 419 27.87 24.08 -55.09
CA ALA A 419 27.45 23.13 -56.13
C ALA A 419 27.38 23.72 -57.56
N LEU A 420 27.47 25.04 -57.70
CA LEU A 420 27.60 25.77 -58.97
C LEU A 420 29.02 26.33 -59.18
N GLY A 421 29.98 26.03 -58.29
CA GLY A 421 31.33 26.60 -58.32
C GLY A 421 31.42 28.08 -57.88
N LEU A 422 30.33 28.64 -57.32
CA LEU A 422 30.21 30.05 -56.93
C LEU A 422 30.47 30.25 -55.44
N LYS A 423 30.88 31.46 -55.06
CA LYS A 423 31.06 31.92 -53.68
C LYS A 423 30.08 33.06 -53.38
N THR A 424 29.72 33.23 -52.10
CA THR A 424 28.89 34.37 -51.65
C THR A 424 29.49 35.74 -51.96
N GLN A 425 30.82 35.83 -52.12
CA GLN A 425 31.53 37.06 -52.50
C GLN A 425 31.21 37.51 -53.93
N ASP A 426 30.93 36.56 -54.83
CA ASP A 426 30.70 36.81 -56.27
C ASP A 426 29.39 37.60 -56.52
N PHE A 427 28.61 37.86 -55.47
CA PHE A 427 27.30 38.50 -55.50
C PHE A 427 27.29 39.89 -54.83
N GLY A 428 28.38 40.30 -54.15
CA GLY A 428 28.45 41.59 -53.48
C GLY A 428 27.22 41.88 -52.59
N ASN A 429 26.51 42.97 -52.86
CA ASN A 429 25.31 43.40 -52.14
C ASN A 429 24.03 42.65 -52.55
N GLU A 430 24.06 41.80 -53.58
CA GLU A 430 22.89 41.04 -54.05
C GLU A 430 22.44 39.98 -53.02
N VAL A 431 23.33 39.57 -52.10
CA VAL A 431 23.03 38.66 -50.98
C VAL A 431 23.16 39.40 -49.65
N SER A 432 22.09 39.41 -48.85
CA SER A 432 22.09 40.07 -47.53
C SER A 432 21.50 39.18 -46.43
N ALA A 433 22.03 39.31 -45.21
CA ALA A 433 21.54 38.57 -44.05
C ALA A 433 20.32 39.26 -43.44
N ILE A 434 19.26 38.49 -43.18
CA ILE A 434 18.07 38.97 -42.47
C ILE A 434 18.25 38.67 -40.99
N LYS A 435 18.07 39.68 -40.12
CA LYS A 435 18.06 39.49 -38.67
C LYS A 435 17.05 38.39 -38.30
N SER A 436 17.57 37.33 -37.68
CA SER A 436 16.80 36.24 -37.11
C SER A 436 15.97 36.71 -35.91
N ALA A 437 14.82 36.09 -35.67
CA ALA A 437 14.00 36.40 -34.49
C ALA A 437 14.76 36.11 -33.18
N GLU A 438 14.75 37.04 -32.24
CA GLU A 438 15.27 36.82 -30.89
C GLU A 438 14.16 36.23 -30.01
N LEU A 439 14.27 34.93 -29.74
CA LEU A 439 13.34 34.23 -28.86
C LEU A 439 13.74 34.44 -27.38
N PRO A 440 12.78 34.60 -26.46
CA PRO A 440 13.08 34.79 -25.05
C PRO A 440 13.81 33.57 -24.46
N LYS A 441 14.74 33.82 -23.54
CA LYS A 441 15.55 32.78 -22.86
C LYS A 441 14.89 32.24 -21.59
N PHE A 442 13.97 33.01 -21.01
CA PHE A 442 13.25 32.72 -19.77
C PHE A 442 11.77 33.08 -19.92
N SER A 443 10.90 32.47 -19.12
CA SER A 443 9.49 32.86 -19.03
C SER A 443 9.33 34.25 -18.40
N SER A 444 8.15 34.82 -18.62
CA SER A 444 7.65 36.05 -18.00
C SER A 444 6.14 35.95 -17.89
N GLU A 445 5.48 36.84 -17.15
CA GLU A 445 4.01 36.89 -17.11
C GLU A 445 3.40 37.08 -18.51
N GLU A 446 3.96 37.98 -19.33
CA GLU A 446 3.51 38.20 -20.72
C GLU A 446 3.64 36.94 -21.58
N PHE A 447 4.77 36.24 -21.48
CA PHE A 447 5.00 34.98 -22.18
C PHE A 447 4.03 33.89 -21.72
N CYS A 448 3.80 33.77 -20.41
CA CYS A 448 2.91 32.77 -19.83
C CYS A 448 1.45 33.06 -20.20
N GLN A 449 1.02 34.32 -20.19
CA GLN A 449 -0.31 34.73 -20.64
C GLN A 449 -0.51 34.46 -22.14
N PHE A 450 0.48 34.75 -22.99
CA PHE A 450 0.43 34.37 -24.40
C PHE A 450 0.32 32.84 -24.58
N LEU A 451 1.12 32.07 -23.84
CA LEU A 451 1.12 30.61 -23.88
C LEU A 451 -0.24 30.01 -23.46
N GLY A 452 -0.89 30.56 -22.42
CA GLY A 452 -2.23 30.14 -21.99
C GLY A 452 -3.29 30.40 -23.06
N TYR A 453 -3.23 31.55 -23.74
CA TYR A 453 -4.14 31.89 -24.83
C TYR A 453 -3.90 31.03 -26.08
N VAL A 454 -2.65 30.69 -26.39
CA VAL A 454 -2.32 29.71 -27.45
C VAL A 454 -2.82 28.32 -27.10
N LEU A 455 -2.72 27.88 -25.84
CA LEU A 455 -3.24 26.57 -25.40
C LEU A 455 -4.79 26.50 -25.53
N GLY A 456 -5.49 27.62 -25.44
CA GLY A 456 -6.91 27.73 -25.78
C GLY A 456 -7.16 27.84 -27.30
N GLY A 457 -6.90 29.00 -27.89
CA GLY A 457 -7.32 29.31 -29.27
C GLY A 457 -6.39 28.82 -30.40
N GLY A 458 -5.23 28.24 -30.08
CA GLY A 458 -4.15 27.95 -31.03
C GLY A 458 -4.28 26.64 -31.81
N ASN A 459 -3.90 26.70 -33.09
CA ASN A 459 -3.88 25.61 -34.06
C ASN A 459 -2.66 25.74 -34.98
N ALA A 460 -1.92 24.65 -35.23
CA ALA A 460 -0.92 24.61 -36.31
C ALA A 460 -1.56 24.10 -37.61
N HIS A 461 -1.24 24.74 -38.74
CA HIS A 461 -1.63 24.26 -40.06
C HIS A 461 -0.54 23.39 -40.69
N TYR A 462 -0.65 22.07 -40.53
CA TYR A 462 0.24 21.12 -41.20
C TYR A 462 -0.36 20.67 -42.55
N GLN A 463 0.07 21.27 -43.65
CA GLN A 463 -0.34 20.83 -44.99
C GLN A 463 0.59 19.71 -45.49
N ALA A 464 0.05 18.51 -45.69
CA ALA A 464 0.80 17.28 -45.94
C ALA A 464 1.64 17.24 -47.23
N HIS A 465 1.59 18.28 -48.07
CA HIS A 465 2.42 18.41 -49.28
C HIS A 465 3.56 19.43 -49.17
N ASP A 466 3.68 20.19 -48.07
CA ASP A 466 4.71 21.23 -47.95
C ASP A 466 5.40 21.19 -46.58
N ALA A 467 6.55 20.50 -46.53
CA ALA A 467 7.34 20.25 -45.32
C ALA A 467 7.91 21.51 -44.64
N ASN A 468 7.73 22.70 -45.23
CA ASN A 468 8.15 23.97 -44.66
C ASN A 468 7.00 24.85 -44.13
N CYS A 469 5.72 24.49 -44.31
CA CYS A 469 4.60 25.27 -43.78
C CYS A 469 4.45 25.05 -42.25
N ASN A 470 4.88 26.03 -41.45
CA ASN A 470 5.06 25.90 -40.00
C ASN A 470 4.46 27.07 -39.21
N ASP A 471 3.41 27.72 -39.70
CA ASP A 471 2.84 28.92 -39.07
C ASP A 471 1.72 28.54 -38.07
N LEU A 472 1.91 28.89 -36.80
CA LEU A 472 0.91 28.80 -35.72
C LEU A 472 -0.17 29.87 -35.97
N ALA A 473 -1.45 29.49 -35.87
CA ALA A 473 -2.57 30.40 -35.98
C ALA A 473 -3.49 30.34 -34.74
N VAL A 474 -3.92 31.50 -34.24
CA VAL A 474 -4.97 31.61 -33.21
C VAL A 474 -6.23 32.22 -33.83
N THR A 475 -7.41 31.77 -33.40
CA THR A 475 -8.71 32.28 -33.90
C THR A 475 -9.67 32.58 -32.76
N ASP A 476 -10.18 33.80 -32.71
CA ASP A 476 -11.29 34.24 -31.84
C ASP A 476 -12.40 34.86 -32.72
N LYS A 477 -13.59 35.02 -32.16
CA LYS A 477 -14.66 35.89 -32.65
C LYS A 477 -14.41 37.34 -32.28
N ASP A 478 -13.81 37.59 -31.12
CA ASP A 478 -13.45 38.93 -30.65
C ASP A 478 -12.15 39.41 -31.33
N VAL A 479 -12.24 40.53 -32.05
CA VAL A 479 -11.08 41.12 -32.73
C VAL A 479 -10.14 41.80 -31.74
N ALA A 480 -10.67 42.40 -30.67
CA ALA A 480 -9.85 43.08 -29.67
C ALA A 480 -8.93 42.09 -28.91
N ASN A 481 -9.42 40.88 -28.62
CA ASN A 481 -8.59 39.80 -28.08
C ASN A 481 -7.47 39.42 -29.06
N LEU A 482 -7.78 39.23 -30.34
CA LEU A 482 -6.76 38.90 -31.36
C LEU A 482 -5.71 40.01 -31.51
N GLU A 483 -6.10 41.27 -31.44
CA GLU A 483 -5.18 42.42 -31.50
C GLU A 483 -4.32 42.52 -30.23
N PHE A 484 -4.90 42.36 -29.04
CA PHE A 484 -4.14 42.33 -27.78
C PHE A 484 -3.09 41.21 -27.78
N TYR A 485 -3.47 39.99 -28.14
CA TYR A 485 -2.54 38.85 -28.17
C TYR A 485 -1.54 38.90 -29.34
N ALA A 486 -1.85 39.63 -30.41
CA ALA A 486 -0.89 39.96 -31.46
C ALA A 486 0.18 40.96 -30.97
N GLN A 487 -0.23 42.02 -30.26
CA GLN A 487 0.69 43.00 -29.66
C GLN A 487 1.54 42.37 -28.56
N LEU A 488 0.95 41.50 -27.73
CA LEU A 488 1.67 40.73 -26.71
C LEU A 488 2.76 39.83 -27.34
N ALA A 489 2.45 39.15 -28.45
CA ALA A 489 3.43 38.36 -29.19
C ALA A 489 4.53 39.22 -29.84
N GLU A 490 4.21 40.45 -30.31
CA GLU A 490 5.23 41.36 -30.82
C GLU A 490 6.20 41.82 -29.72
N ARG A 491 5.70 42.12 -28.50
CA ARG A 491 6.56 42.41 -27.33
C ARG A 491 7.41 41.22 -26.92
N VAL A 492 6.82 40.03 -26.81
CA VAL A 492 7.47 38.83 -26.26
C VAL A 492 8.47 38.16 -27.22
N PHE A 493 8.26 38.27 -28.55
CA PHE A 493 9.10 37.57 -29.55
C PHE A 493 9.80 38.49 -30.56
N ASN A 494 9.56 39.81 -30.52
CA ASN A 494 10.07 40.77 -31.50
C ASN A 494 9.78 40.36 -32.97
N THR A 495 8.63 39.70 -33.21
CA THR A 495 8.16 39.35 -34.55
C THR A 495 6.74 39.82 -34.80
N LYS A 496 6.53 40.64 -35.83
CA LYS A 496 5.21 41.08 -36.26
C LYS A 496 4.36 39.90 -36.76
N PRO A 497 3.22 39.60 -36.13
CA PRO A 497 2.31 38.57 -36.62
C PRO A 497 1.55 39.04 -37.87
N ARG A 498 0.98 38.09 -38.62
CA ARG A 498 0.20 38.36 -39.84
C ARG A 498 -1.29 38.18 -39.57
N PHE A 499 -2.07 39.21 -39.81
CA PHE A 499 -3.53 39.15 -39.72
C PHE A 499 -4.14 38.57 -41.00
N SER A 500 -5.18 37.75 -40.84
CA SER A 500 -6.08 37.35 -41.92
C SER A 500 -7.53 37.55 -41.45
N LEU A 501 -8.05 38.72 -41.79
CA LEU A 501 -9.47 39.07 -41.64
C LEU A 501 -10.19 38.61 -42.91
N LYS A 502 -11.28 37.85 -42.76
CA LYS A 502 -12.15 37.50 -43.89
C LYS A 502 -13.44 38.28 -43.81
N ALA A 503 -13.70 39.10 -44.84
CA ALA A 503 -14.99 39.74 -45.03
C ALA A 503 -16.11 38.68 -45.09
N GLY A 504 -17.28 39.01 -44.54
CA GLY A 504 -18.29 38.03 -44.18
C GLY A 504 -19.02 37.40 -45.37
N THR A 505 -18.89 36.08 -45.49
CA THR A 505 -19.95 35.15 -45.92
C THR A 505 -19.53 33.73 -45.53
N ASN A 506 -20.46 32.90 -45.07
CA ASN A 506 -20.24 31.50 -44.66
C ASN A 506 -19.08 31.25 -43.66
N GLY A 507 -19.23 31.73 -42.41
CA GLY A 507 -18.65 31.09 -41.22
C GLY A 507 -17.12 31.18 -41.02
N GLY A 508 -16.41 32.01 -41.78
CA GLY A 508 -14.98 32.28 -41.56
C GLY A 508 -14.71 32.91 -40.19
N ARG A 509 -13.71 32.39 -39.45
CA ARG A 509 -13.17 33.02 -38.24
C ARG A 509 -11.95 33.87 -38.57
N ASN A 510 -11.80 35.01 -37.91
CA ASN A 510 -10.60 35.84 -37.96
C ASN A 510 -9.38 35.07 -37.44
N ARG A 511 -8.20 35.33 -38.01
CA ARG A 511 -6.97 34.61 -37.66
C ARG A 511 -5.77 35.54 -37.52
N VAL A 512 -4.93 35.26 -36.53
CA VAL A 512 -3.59 35.82 -36.39
C VAL A 512 -2.58 34.68 -36.55
N PHE A 513 -1.65 34.84 -37.49
CA PHE A 513 -0.57 33.89 -37.78
C PHE A 513 0.74 34.38 -37.19
N PHE A 514 1.42 33.54 -36.42
CA PHE A 514 2.70 33.81 -35.79
C PHE A 514 3.85 33.19 -36.58
N SER A 515 5.08 33.67 -36.37
CA SER A 515 6.23 33.20 -37.13
C SER A 515 6.54 31.73 -36.82
N SER A 516 7.07 31.00 -37.81
CA SER A 516 7.49 29.60 -37.63
C SER A 516 8.57 29.39 -36.55
N TYR A 517 9.23 30.44 -36.08
CA TYR A 517 10.12 30.39 -34.92
C TYR A 517 9.34 30.31 -33.59
N VAL A 518 8.22 31.05 -33.46
CA VAL A 518 7.30 30.90 -32.32
C VAL A 518 6.68 29.50 -32.33
N THR A 519 6.25 29.00 -33.50
CA THR A 519 5.74 27.62 -33.62
C THR A 519 6.76 26.57 -33.19
N LYS A 520 8.03 26.71 -33.61
CA LYS A 520 9.14 25.84 -33.18
C LYS A 520 9.40 25.93 -31.68
N LEU A 521 9.32 27.12 -31.08
CA LEU A 521 9.47 27.30 -29.63
C LEU A 521 8.35 26.60 -28.85
N MET A 522 7.09 26.75 -29.27
CA MET A 522 5.97 26.05 -28.65
C MET A 522 6.13 24.52 -28.75
N PHE A 523 6.51 23.98 -29.92
CA PHE A 523 6.77 22.54 -30.07
C PHE A 523 8.00 22.04 -29.27
N ALA A 524 8.99 22.89 -29.04
CA ALA A 524 10.16 22.58 -28.22
C ALA A 524 9.88 22.64 -26.71
N LEU A 525 8.89 23.44 -26.29
CA LEU A 525 8.42 23.53 -24.90
C LEU A 525 7.56 22.32 -24.51
N ASP A 526 6.46 22.09 -25.24
CA ASP A 526 5.68 20.87 -25.14
C ASP A 526 4.83 20.69 -26.41
N LYS A 527 4.92 19.52 -27.03
CA LYS A 527 4.05 19.11 -28.15
C LYS A 527 2.57 19.15 -27.77
N GLY A 528 2.25 19.04 -26.48
CA GLY A 528 0.90 19.22 -25.92
C GLY A 528 0.33 20.64 -26.06
N ILE A 529 1.13 21.67 -26.37
CA ILE A 529 0.63 23.04 -26.58
C ILE A 529 -0.13 23.14 -27.91
N ILE A 530 0.44 22.60 -29.00
CA ILE A 530 -0.14 22.69 -30.35
C ILE A 530 -0.44 21.29 -30.90
N CYS A 531 -1.45 20.66 -30.31
CA CYS A 531 -1.95 19.33 -30.70
C CYS A 531 -3.49 19.34 -30.86
N ARG A 532 -4.10 18.17 -31.09
CA ARG A 532 -5.57 18.04 -31.10
C ARG A 532 -6.13 18.42 -29.72
N SER A 533 -7.28 19.09 -29.65
CA SER A 533 -7.79 19.70 -28.41
C SER A 533 -7.91 18.75 -27.20
N ARG A 534 -8.15 17.44 -27.42
CA ARG A 534 -8.16 16.40 -26.36
C ARG A 534 -6.78 16.05 -25.79
N GLN A 535 -5.72 16.24 -26.56
CA GLN A 535 -4.33 15.91 -26.19
C GLN A 535 -3.61 17.09 -25.52
N ARG A 536 -4.29 18.25 -25.41
CA ARG A 536 -3.74 19.44 -24.75
C ARG A 536 -3.58 19.21 -23.25
N ARG A 537 -2.48 19.72 -22.69
CA ARG A 537 -2.09 19.64 -21.28
C ARG A 537 -1.34 20.91 -20.85
N VAL A 538 -1.29 21.19 -19.56
CA VAL A 538 -0.47 22.29 -19.02
C VAL A 538 1.02 21.88 -19.07
N PRO A 539 1.92 22.63 -19.74
CA PRO A 539 3.34 22.29 -19.81
C PRO A 539 3.97 22.24 -18.42
N LYS A 540 4.82 21.24 -18.15
CA LYS A 540 5.51 21.06 -16.85
C LYS A 540 6.21 22.33 -16.33
N MET A 541 6.78 23.13 -17.24
CA MET A 541 7.34 24.45 -16.95
C MET A 541 6.37 25.39 -16.20
N ILE A 542 5.10 25.45 -16.61
CA ILE A 542 4.07 26.29 -15.98
C ILE A 542 3.64 25.74 -14.62
N GLN A 543 3.72 24.42 -14.42
CA GLN A 543 3.42 23.79 -13.13
C GLN A 543 4.46 24.17 -12.06
N ARG A 544 5.73 24.32 -12.47
CA ARG A 544 6.86 24.80 -11.64
C ARG A 544 6.96 26.33 -11.52
N ALA A 545 6.35 27.07 -12.45
CA ALA A 545 6.44 28.53 -12.54
C ALA A 545 5.87 29.25 -11.31
N SER A 546 6.26 30.51 -11.11
CA SER A 546 5.80 31.34 -10.00
C SER A 546 4.27 31.53 -9.97
N ASN A 547 3.71 31.82 -8.80
CA ASN A 547 2.28 32.11 -8.65
C ASN A 547 1.80 33.25 -9.58
N ALA A 548 2.65 34.25 -9.87
CA ALA A 548 2.33 35.34 -10.80
C ALA A 548 2.26 34.85 -12.27
N GLU A 549 3.28 34.13 -12.74
CA GLU A 549 3.30 33.54 -14.09
C GLU A 549 2.17 32.53 -14.31
N LEU A 550 1.85 31.74 -13.27
CA LEU A 550 0.72 30.80 -13.30
C LEU A 550 -0.63 31.52 -13.40
N ALA A 551 -0.81 32.61 -12.65
CA ALA A 551 -2.02 33.44 -12.75
C ALA A 551 -2.14 34.14 -14.12
N ALA A 552 -1.03 34.63 -14.67
CA ALA A 552 -0.96 35.19 -16.01
C ALA A 552 -1.29 34.13 -17.10
N PHE A 553 -0.76 32.91 -16.98
CA PHE A 553 -1.13 31.77 -17.83
C PHE A 553 -2.63 31.46 -17.77
N PHE A 554 -3.22 31.44 -16.56
CA PHE A 554 -4.66 31.26 -16.43
C PHE A 554 -5.45 32.41 -17.06
N ARG A 555 -5.02 33.67 -16.90
CA ARG A 555 -5.67 34.83 -17.56
C ARG A 555 -5.76 34.59 -19.07
N GLY A 556 -4.67 34.15 -19.70
CA GLY A 556 -4.67 33.77 -21.12
C GLY A 556 -5.60 32.62 -21.49
N LEU A 557 -5.62 31.56 -20.69
CA LEU A 557 -6.48 30.39 -20.94
C LEU A 557 -7.99 30.74 -20.77
N PHE A 558 -8.33 31.61 -19.82
CA PHE A 558 -9.69 32.11 -19.60
C PHE A 558 -10.08 33.24 -20.60
N ASP A 559 -9.13 34.00 -21.14
CA ASP A 559 -9.39 34.90 -22.27
C ASP A 559 -9.70 34.11 -23.56
N ALA A 560 -9.07 32.96 -23.79
CA ALA A 560 -9.39 32.10 -24.94
C ALA A 560 -10.69 31.29 -24.76
N GLU A 561 -10.72 30.35 -23.81
CA GLU A 561 -11.79 29.34 -23.67
C GLU A 561 -12.70 29.58 -22.44
N GLY A 562 -12.46 30.67 -21.71
CA GLY A 562 -13.24 31.06 -20.53
C GLY A 562 -14.48 31.90 -20.85
N SER A 563 -15.47 31.80 -19.97
CA SER A 563 -16.75 32.49 -20.05
C SER A 563 -17.26 32.91 -18.67
N VAL A 564 -18.09 33.96 -18.63
CA VAL A 564 -18.71 34.48 -17.40
C VAL A 564 -20.22 34.30 -17.51
N GLY A 565 -20.81 33.57 -16.56
CA GLY A 565 -22.25 33.42 -16.38
C GLY A 565 -22.76 34.16 -15.13
N HIS A 566 -24.06 34.07 -14.83
CA HIS A 566 -24.69 34.85 -13.75
C HIS A 566 -24.11 34.63 -12.35
N HIS A 567 -23.60 33.43 -12.05
CA HIS A 567 -23.05 33.05 -10.73
C HIS A 567 -21.78 32.18 -10.86
N SER A 568 -21.07 32.23 -11.99
CA SER A 568 -19.92 31.35 -12.22
C SER A 568 -18.99 31.85 -13.33
N VAL A 569 -17.69 31.79 -13.09
CA VAL A 569 -16.68 31.78 -14.17
C VAL A 569 -16.47 30.34 -14.62
N ARG A 570 -16.40 30.09 -15.93
CA ARG A 570 -16.35 28.74 -16.51
C ARG A 570 -15.30 28.64 -17.62
N LEU A 571 -14.44 27.62 -17.54
CA LEU A 571 -13.51 27.21 -18.60
C LEU A 571 -14.04 25.92 -19.24
N VAL A 572 -14.04 25.83 -20.57
CA VAL A 572 -14.52 24.65 -21.31
C VAL A 572 -13.36 24.00 -22.07
N SER A 573 -13.31 22.67 -22.10
CA SER A 573 -12.33 21.92 -22.87
C SER A 573 -12.84 20.55 -23.30
N SER A 574 -12.24 19.96 -24.33
CA SER A 574 -12.42 18.54 -24.68
C SER A 574 -11.32 17.63 -24.09
N SER A 575 -10.35 18.19 -23.37
CA SER A 575 -9.37 17.46 -22.55
C SER A 575 -9.78 17.53 -21.08
N GLU A 576 -10.23 16.40 -20.51
CA GLU A 576 -10.47 16.25 -19.06
C GLU A 576 -9.16 16.46 -18.30
N MET A 577 -8.07 15.92 -18.83
CA MET A 577 -6.73 15.97 -18.23
C MET A 577 -6.20 17.41 -18.10
N LEU A 578 -6.45 18.27 -19.09
CA LEU A 578 -6.15 19.71 -18.99
C LEU A 578 -6.89 20.36 -17.82
N LEU A 579 -8.16 20.02 -17.62
CA LEU A 579 -8.98 20.64 -16.57
C LEU A 579 -8.69 20.07 -15.18
N ARG A 580 -8.38 18.77 -15.03
CA ARG A 580 -7.95 18.17 -13.76
C ARG A 580 -6.63 18.77 -13.26
N VAL A 581 -5.64 18.90 -14.14
CA VAL A 581 -4.37 19.61 -13.81
C VAL A 581 -4.63 21.09 -13.53
N ALA A 582 -5.47 21.78 -14.31
CA ALA A 582 -5.83 23.16 -14.04
C ALA A 582 -6.51 23.35 -12.67
N GLN A 583 -7.43 22.46 -12.30
CA GLN A 583 -8.14 22.47 -11.02
C GLN A 583 -7.16 22.39 -9.83
N MET A 584 -6.18 21.49 -9.89
CA MET A 584 -5.14 21.36 -8.85
C MET A 584 -4.21 22.59 -8.81
N LEU A 585 -3.76 23.11 -9.95
CA LEU A 585 -2.91 24.31 -10.00
C LEU A 585 -3.62 25.57 -9.48
N LEU A 586 -4.94 25.71 -9.71
CA LEU A 586 -5.72 26.82 -9.18
C LEU A 586 -5.75 26.86 -7.64
N LEU A 587 -5.50 25.74 -6.94
CA LEU A 587 -5.35 25.69 -5.48
C LEU A 587 -4.13 26.48 -4.98
N ARG A 588 -3.06 26.61 -5.78
CA ARG A 588 -1.90 27.47 -5.47
C ARG A 588 -2.29 28.96 -5.38
N LEU A 589 -3.31 29.36 -6.14
CA LEU A 589 -3.83 30.73 -6.16
C LEU A 589 -4.96 30.95 -5.14
N GLY A 590 -5.41 29.88 -4.46
CA GLY A 590 -6.57 29.91 -3.56
C GLY A 590 -7.92 29.84 -4.28
N VAL A 591 -7.94 29.42 -5.54
CA VAL A 591 -9.14 29.36 -6.40
C VAL A 591 -9.67 27.91 -6.45
N GLN A 592 -10.58 27.57 -5.56
CA GLN A 592 -11.29 26.29 -5.63
C GLN A 592 -12.29 26.29 -6.79
N SER A 593 -12.35 25.19 -7.53
CA SER A 593 -13.25 24.96 -8.67
C SER A 593 -13.75 23.51 -8.70
N CYS A 594 -14.81 23.25 -9.48
CA CYS A 594 -15.33 21.90 -9.74
C CYS A 594 -15.38 21.60 -11.25
N ILE A 595 -15.35 20.33 -11.66
CA ILE A 595 -15.44 19.93 -13.07
C ILE A 595 -16.78 19.21 -13.33
N GLU A 596 -17.52 19.67 -14.33
CA GLU A 596 -18.75 19.06 -14.83
C GLU A 596 -18.50 18.39 -16.20
N GLU A 597 -18.86 17.12 -16.38
CA GLU A 597 -19.02 16.52 -17.72
C GLU A 597 -20.31 17.05 -18.35
N ARG A 598 -20.27 17.40 -19.65
CA ARG A 598 -21.43 17.87 -20.41
C ARG A 598 -21.51 17.15 -21.75
N LYS A 599 -22.70 16.62 -22.05
CA LYS A 599 -23.01 15.92 -23.31
C LYS A 599 -23.43 16.92 -24.38
N ALA A 600 -23.13 16.62 -25.65
CA ALA A 600 -23.38 17.52 -26.77
C ALA A 600 -24.88 17.69 -27.10
N VAL A 601 -25.48 18.81 -26.68
CA VAL A 601 -26.89 19.15 -26.96
C VAL A 601 -27.00 19.92 -28.28
N SER A 602 -26.96 19.22 -29.42
CA SER A 602 -27.28 19.79 -30.74
C SER A 602 -27.62 18.71 -31.78
N GLN A 603 -28.66 18.97 -32.58
CA GLN A 603 -29.09 18.10 -33.69
C GLN A 603 -28.28 18.32 -35.00
N LYS A 604 -27.28 19.21 -35.02
CA LYS A 604 -26.46 19.48 -36.22
C LYS A 604 -24.98 19.17 -35.99
N ALA A 605 -24.56 18.06 -36.60
CA ALA A 605 -23.21 17.52 -36.78
C ALA A 605 -22.02 18.36 -36.24
N PHE A 606 -21.37 17.89 -35.18
CA PHE A 606 -20.10 17.14 -35.27
C PHE A 606 -19.68 16.60 -33.88
N SER A 607 -19.20 15.35 -33.82
CA SER A 607 -18.94 14.54 -32.62
C SER A 607 -20.17 14.15 -31.78
N LYS A 608 -20.13 12.93 -31.23
CA LYS A 608 -21.11 12.37 -30.25
C LYS A 608 -20.58 12.46 -28.80
N GLU A 609 -19.47 13.17 -28.61
CA GLU A 609 -18.51 12.90 -27.54
C GLU A 609 -18.55 14.00 -26.46
N PRO A 610 -18.21 13.69 -25.20
CA PRO A 610 -18.36 14.63 -24.09
C PRO A 610 -17.36 15.79 -24.17
N PHE A 611 -17.73 16.89 -23.52
CA PHE A 611 -16.85 18.01 -23.20
C PHE A 611 -16.95 18.35 -21.72
N TYR A 612 -15.88 18.91 -21.17
CA TYR A 612 -15.73 19.15 -19.74
C TYR A 612 -15.76 20.65 -19.45
N CYS A 613 -16.36 21.02 -18.32
CA CYS A 613 -16.50 22.41 -17.89
C CYS A 613 -15.98 22.57 -16.45
N LEU A 614 -14.84 23.24 -16.30
CA LEU A 614 -14.34 23.67 -15.01
C LEU A 614 -15.08 24.94 -14.61
N ALA A 615 -15.74 24.94 -13.47
CA ALA A 615 -16.54 26.05 -12.95
C ALA A 615 -15.99 26.55 -11.61
N ILE A 616 -15.80 27.87 -11.52
CA ILE A 616 -15.52 28.59 -10.28
C ILE A 616 -16.84 29.25 -9.87
N THR A 617 -17.40 28.82 -8.74
CA THR A 617 -18.72 29.24 -8.22
C THR A 617 -18.64 29.83 -6.82
N HIS A 618 -17.64 29.47 -6.04
CA HIS A 618 -17.49 29.89 -4.64
C HIS A 618 -17.11 31.37 -4.53
N PRO A 619 -17.78 32.21 -3.72
CA PRO A 619 -17.50 33.65 -3.63
C PRO A 619 -16.02 33.99 -3.35
N ARG A 620 -15.38 33.34 -2.37
CA ARG A 620 -13.93 33.49 -2.08
C ARG A 620 -13.02 33.12 -3.28
N SER A 621 -13.34 32.06 -4.02
CA SER A 621 -12.59 31.66 -5.22
C SER A 621 -12.83 32.60 -6.40
N LEU A 622 -14.04 33.17 -6.52
CA LEU A 622 -14.36 34.22 -7.49
C LEU A 622 -13.60 35.51 -7.15
N TYR A 623 -13.51 35.89 -5.87
CA TYR A 623 -12.67 37.01 -5.43
C TYR A 623 -11.20 36.77 -5.76
N ALA A 624 -10.62 35.63 -5.34
CA ALA A 624 -9.22 35.28 -5.63
C ALA A 624 -8.94 35.17 -7.15
N PHE A 625 -9.91 34.71 -7.94
CA PHE A 625 -9.83 34.75 -9.40
C PHE A 625 -9.78 36.20 -9.90
N GLY A 626 -10.67 37.09 -9.44
CA GLY A 626 -10.72 38.49 -9.87
C GLY A 626 -9.50 39.31 -9.45
N GLU A 627 -8.95 39.02 -8.27
CA GLU A 627 -7.75 39.64 -7.70
C GLU A 627 -6.48 39.23 -8.46
N LYS A 628 -6.27 37.92 -8.66
CA LYS A 628 -4.99 37.38 -9.13
C LYS A 628 -4.96 37.07 -10.62
N ILE A 629 -6.07 36.56 -11.16
CA ILE A 629 -6.16 36.06 -12.55
C ILE A 629 -6.82 37.11 -13.44
N GLY A 630 -8.11 37.37 -13.25
CA GLY A 630 -8.90 38.31 -14.04
C GLY A 630 -9.09 37.90 -15.51
N PHE A 631 -9.32 38.91 -16.36
CA PHE A 631 -9.43 38.81 -17.82
C PHE A 631 -8.75 40.03 -18.44
N SER A 632 -8.10 39.90 -19.60
CA SER A 632 -7.65 41.06 -20.39
C SER A 632 -8.72 41.52 -21.39
N SER A 633 -9.73 40.71 -21.69
CA SER A 633 -10.91 41.15 -22.45
C SER A 633 -11.82 42.04 -21.59
N GLU A 634 -11.87 43.35 -21.87
CA GLU A 634 -12.71 44.31 -21.14
C GLU A 634 -14.20 43.90 -21.11
N ALA A 635 -14.70 43.32 -22.22
CA ALA A 635 -16.06 42.81 -22.31
C ALA A 635 -16.33 41.58 -21.41
N LYS A 636 -15.31 40.79 -21.07
CA LYS A 636 -15.41 39.74 -20.03
C LYS A 636 -15.23 40.33 -18.64
N LEU A 637 -14.32 41.28 -18.46
CA LEU A 637 -14.03 41.94 -17.18
C LEU A 637 -15.25 42.69 -16.63
N GLN A 638 -15.99 43.42 -17.47
CA GLN A 638 -17.22 44.11 -17.05
C GLN A 638 -18.35 43.13 -16.65
N LYS A 639 -18.51 42.03 -17.39
CA LYS A 639 -19.44 40.95 -17.01
C LYS A 639 -19.05 40.30 -15.68
N PHE A 640 -17.74 40.10 -15.46
CA PHE A 640 -17.21 39.58 -14.22
C PHE A 640 -17.46 40.53 -13.04
N LYS A 641 -17.23 41.84 -13.20
CA LYS A 641 -17.53 42.86 -12.18
C LYS A 641 -19.01 42.87 -11.79
N ALA A 642 -19.92 42.84 -12.78
CA ALA A 642 -21.37 42.79 -12.53
C ALA A 642 -21.82 41.49 -11.82
N MET A 643 -21.27 40.34 -12.22
CA MET A 643 -21.48 39.06 -11.55
C MET A 643 -20.96 39.09 -10.10
N ALA A 644 -19.75 39.58 -9.87
CA ALA A 644 -19.13 39.66 -8.55
C ALA A 644 -19.91 40.56 -7.58
N ALA A 645 -20.38 41.73 -8.05
CA ALA A 645 -21.25 42.62 -7.27
C ALA A 645 -22.58 41.96 -6.88
N THR A 646 -23.11 41.08 -7.73
CA THR A 646 -24.35 40.31 -7.44
C THR A 646 -24.08 39.19 -6.42
N VAL A 647 -22.96 38.47 -6.57
CA VAL A 647 -22.59 37.34 -5.70
C VAL A 647 -22.12 37.79 -4.31
N GLY A 648 -21.53 38.98 -4.17
CA GLY A 648 -21.03 39.52 -2.90
C GLY A 648 -22.08 39.68 -1.79
N ASN A 649 -23.37 39.75 -2.15
CA ASN A 649 -24.48 39.81 -1.18
C ASN A 649 -24.98 38.43 -0.71
N ALA A 650 -24.49 37.33 -1.26
CA ALA A 650 -24.85 35.98 -0.84
C ALA A 650 -23.95 35.52 0.34
N ARG A 651 -24.57 35.25 1.50
CA ARG A 651 -23.83 34.95 2.75
C ARG A 651 -22.83 33.80 2.61
N SER A 652 -21.60 34.04 3.07
CA SER A 652 -20.48 33.07 3.09
C SER A 652 -20.70 31.85 3.98
N GLU A 653 -21.60 31.96 4.97
CA GLU A 653 -21.79 31.06 6.12
C GLU A 653 -22.01 29.55 5.79
N LYS A 654 -22.28 29.17 4.53
CA LYS A 654 -22.78 27.84 4.14
C LYS A 654 -21.80 26.90 3.42
N VAL A 655 -20.54 27.30 3.15
CA VAL A 655 -19.74 26.65 2.09
C VAL A 655 -18.40 26.02 2.52
N ASP A 656 -17.78 26.49 3.60
CA ASP A 656 -16.63 25.85 4.27
C ASP A 656 -17.09 25.40 5.66
N LEU A 657 -17.93 24.35 5.66
CA LEU A 657 -18.53 23.77 6.86
C LEU A 657 -17.64 22.67 7.40
N ILE A 658 -17.29 22.73 8.68
CA ILE A 658 -16.59 21.66 9.38
C ILE A 658 -17.67 20.67 9.85
N PRO A 659 -17.63 19.38 9.48
CA PRO A 659 -18.74 18.43 9.66
C PRO A 659 -18.88 17.91 11.10
N ILE A 660 -19.01 18.82 12.04
CA ILE A 660 -19.17 18.60 13.48
C ILE A 660 -20.65 18.66 13.84
N ASP A 661 -21.13 17.68 14.63
CA ASP A 661 -22.42 17.79 15.30
C ASP A 661 -22.33 18.77 16.49
N GLY A 662 -23.17 19.80 16.49
CA GLY A 662 -23.27 20.76 17.57
C GLY A 662 -23.64 20.12 18.91
N ALA A 663 -24.37 19.00 18.95
CA ALA A 663 -24.69 18.31 20.20
C ALA A 663 -23.47 17.59 20.79
N ALA A 664 -22.71 16.86 19.98
CA ALA A 664 -21.41 16.31 20.39
C ALA A 664 -20.44 17.40 20.85
N LEU A 665 -20.31 18.51 20.09
CA LEU A 665 -19.43 19.63 20.45
C LEU A 665 -19.84 20.29 21.78
N ARG A 666 -21.13 20.48 22.05
CA ARG A 666 -21.62 20.98 23.34
C ARG A 666 -21.25 20.05 24.51
N ALA A 667 -21.33 18.74 24.31
CA ALA A 667 -21.01 17.77 25.37
C ALA A 667 -19.52 17.82 25.74
N GLU A 668 -18.64 17.83 24.74
CA GLU A 668 -17.18 17.93 24.91
C GLU A 668 -16.77 19.28 25.53
N LEU A 669 -17.37 20.39 25.08
CA LEU A 669 -17.17 21.71 25.69
C LEU A 669 -17.58 21.74 27.17
N ALA A 670 -18.75 21.20 27.50
CA ALA A 670 -19.23 21.15 28.88
C ALA A 670 -18.37 20.26 29.78
N ASP A 671 -17.88 19.13 29.26
CA ASP A 671 -16.98 18.21 29.99
C ASP A 671 -15.58 18.81 30.22
N ALA A 672 -15.15 19.72 29.35
CA ALA A 672 -13.97 20.59 29.50
C ALA A 672 -14.23 21.88 30.33
N GLY A 673 -15.43 22.06 30.89
CA GLY A 673 -15.77 23.20 31.76
C GLY A 673 -16.00 24.53 31.03
N LEU A 674 -16.34 24.48 29.74
CA LEU A 674 -16.67 25.62 28.88
C LEU A 674 -18.18 25.73 28.65
N PHE A 675 -18.68 26.97 28.61
CA PHE A 675 -20.09 27.30 28.54
C PHE A 675 -20.32 28.40 27.48
N GLU A 676 -21.57 28.60 27.05
CA GLU A 676 -21.91 29.57 25.99
C GLU A 676 -21.36 31.00 26.27
N THR A 677 -21.26 31.38 27.55
CA THR A 677 -20.71 32.65 28.03
C THR A 677 -19.20 32.84 27.79
N ASP A 678 -18.47 31.78 27.44
CA ASP A 678 -17.02 31.84 27.15
C ASP A 678 -16.74 32.17 25.66
N PHE A 679 -17.79 32.38 24.87
CA PHE A 679 -17.76 32.57 23.43
C PHE A 679 -18.47 33.85 22.99
N ASP A 680 -18.14 34.35 21.80
CA ASP A 680 -18.84 35.48 21.19
C ASP A 680 -20.31 35.11 20.89
N SER A 681 -21.24 36.05 21.11
CA SER A 681 -22.63 36.06 20.64
C SER A 681 -22.90 35.52 19.21
N ARG A 682 -21.91 35.59 18.32
CA ARG A 682 -21.96 35.01 16.96
C ARG A 682 -22.00 33.48 16.97
N ILE A 683 -21.43 32.84 18.00
CA ILE A 683 -21.34 31.38 18.20
C ILE A 683 -22.63 30.82 18.81
N SER A 684 -23.39 31.59 19.62
CA SER A 684 -24.72 31.23 20.14
C SER A 684 -25.70 30.70 19.08
N ARG A 685 -25.56 31.16 17.83
CA ARG A 685 -26.38 30.70 16.68
C ARG A 685 -26.18 29.22 16.36
N TYR A 686 -24.96 28.71 16.56
CA TYR A 686 -24.61 27.30 16.35
C TYR A 686 -24.84 26.48 17.64
N TRP A 687 -24.84 27.13 18.80
CA TRP A 687 -25.01 26.46 20.10
C TRP A 687 -26.30 25.64 20.19
N ASN A 688 -27.39 26.03 19.53
CA ASN A 688 -28.68 25.33 19.63
C ASN A 688 -29.19 24.67 18.33
N TRP A 689 -28.34 24.53 17.29
CA TRP A 689 -28.78 24.09 15.95
C TRP A 689 -28.16 22.75 15.49
N SER A 690 -28.90 22.03 14.65
CA SER A 690 -28.53 20.74 14.06
C SER A 690 -27.80 20.88 12.71
N HIS A 691 -26.94 21.89 12.58
CA HIS A 691 -26.22 22.22 11.34
C HIS A 691 -24.73 22.37 11.62
N ALA A 692 -23.90 21.83 10.74
CA ALA A 692 -22.45 21.92 10.80
C ALA A 692 -21.98 23.40 10.88
N PRO A 693 -21.04 23.75 11.77
CA PRO A 693 -20.51 25.12 11.89
C PRO A 693 -19.63 25.50 10.69
N SER A 694 -19.57 26.78 10.36
CA SER A 694 -18.55 27.31 9.44
C SER A 694 -17.17 27.28 10.11
N ARG A 695 -16.10 27.19 9.32
CA ARG A 695 -14.72 27.24 9.87
C ARG A 695 -14.47 28.46 10.75
N GLU A 696 -14.95 29.62 10.32
CA GLU A 696 -14.84 30.90 11.04
C GLU A 696 -15.51 30.83 12.44
N ALA A 697 -16.57 30.04 12.59
CA ALA A 697 -17.18 29.79 13.90
C ALA A 697 -16.35 28.82 14.75
N VAL A 698 -15.73 27.80 14.15
CA VAL A 698 -14.87 26.85 14.89
C VAL A 698 -13.54 27.49 15.31
N ASP A 699 -12.93 28.35 14.48
CA ASP A 699 -11.78 29.18 14.88
C ASP A 699 -12.15 30.12 16.05
N GLY A 700 -13.35 30.69 16.04
CA GLY A 700 -13.88 31.48 17.16
C GLY A 700 -14.07 30.65 18.45
N ILE A 701 -14.46 29.37 18.33
CA ILE A 701 -14.51 28.45 19.46
C ILE A 701 -13.10 28.11 19.96
N CYS A 702 -12.14 27.85 19.07
CA CYS A 702 -10.74 27.64 19.45
C CYS A 702 -10.17 28.82 20.23
N ALA A 703 -10.42 30.06 19.79
CA ALA A 703 -10.00 31.27 20.49
C ALA A 703 -10.66 31.43 21.88
N GLY A 704 -11.94 31.05 22.03
CA GLY A 704 -12.61 31.02 23.33
C GLY A 704 -12.04 29.96 24.29
N ILE A 705 -11.69 28.78 23.77
CA ILE A 705 -10.99 27.73 24.54
C ILE A 705 -9.61 28.22 24.99
N GLU A 706 -8.84 28.84 24.09
CA GLU A 706 -7.52 29.42 24.40
C GLU A 706 -7.60 30.52 25.48
N ALA A 707 -8.60 31.41 25.41
CA ALA A 707 -8.86 32.42 26.43
C ALA A 707 -9.26 31.81 27.79
N ARG A 708 -10.14 30.80 27.80
CA ARG A 708 -10.52 30.10 29.04
C ARG A 708 -9.35 29.31 29.63
N LEU A 709 -8.48 28.72 28.81
CA LEU A 709 -7.26 28.03 29.26
C LEU A 709 -6.30 28.97 29.98
N GLN A 710 -6.13 30.22 29.51
CA GLN A 710 -5.33 31.22 30.21
C GLN A 710 -5.92 31.55 31.59
N LEU A 711 -7.25 31.67 31.71
CA LEU A 711 -7.93 31.90 32.98
C LEU A 711 -7.89 30.68 33.92
N LEU A 712 -7.99 29.46 33.40
CA LEU A 712 -7.90 28.24 34.20
C LEU A 712 -6.50 28.05 34.78
N LYS A 713 -5.44 28.45 34.07
CA LYS A 713 -4.04 28.33 34.54
C LYS A 713 -3.69 29.24 35.72
N THR A 714 -4.48 30.27 36.01
CA THR A 714 -4.34 31.12 37.20
C THR A 714 -5.44 30.90 38.26
N ALA A 715 -6.43 30.06 37.97
CA ALA A 715 -7.55 29.83 38.88
C ALA A 715 -7.12 29.14 40.19
N SER A 716 -7.66 29.65 41.30
CA SER A 716 -7.36 29.21 42.67
C SER A 716 -8.61 28.96 43.52
N SER A 717 -9.76 29.49 43.10
CA SER A 717 -11.02 29.42 43.83
C SER A 717 -12.05 28.54 43.13
N ARG A 718 -12.99 28.01 43.93
CA ARG A 718 -14.19 27.30 43.44
C ARG A 718 -14.98 28.12 42.40
N GLN A 719 -14.99 29.44 42.54
CA GLN A 719 -15.79 30.36 41.71
C GLN A 719 -15.18 30.55 40.31
N GLU A 720 -13.86 30.72 40.20
CA GLU A 720 -13.14 30.80 38.92
C GLU A 720 -13.24 29.49 38.12
N LEU A 721 -13.20 28.36 38.83
CA LEU A 721 -13.40 27.02 38.28
C LEU A 721 -14.88 26.67 38.00
N ARG A 722 -15.83 27.54 38.38
CA ARG A 722 -17.30 27.34 38.26
C ARG A 722 -17.85 26.06 38.92
N ILE A 723 -17.15 25.53 39.92
CA ILE A 723 -17.56 24.34 40.66
C ILE A 723 -18.67 24.71 41.66
N THR A 724 -19.64 23.83 41.90
CA THR A 724 -20.74 24.08 42.85
C THR A 724 -20.41 23.66 44.30
N GLN A 725 -21.09 24.26 45.28
CA GLN A 725 -20.97 23.86 46.70
C GLN A 725 -21.35 22.37 46.91
N GLY A 726 -22.31 21.85 46.14
CA GLY A 726 -22.71 20.43 46.18
C GLY A 726 -21.68 19.47 45.57
N GLN A 727 -20.91 19.88 44.56
CA GLN A 727 -19.78 19.06 44.05
C GLN A 727 -18.66 18.95 45.09
N VAL A 728 -18.29 20.06 45.73
CA VAL A 728 -17.31 20.06 46.84
C VAL A 728 -17.83 19.22 48.00
N GLY A 729 -19.08 19.40 48.42
CA GLY A 729 -19.68 18.61 49.50
C GLY A 729 -19.64 17.11 49.21
N LYS A 730 -20.05 16.70 47.99
CA LYS A 730 -20.02 15.30 47.55
C LYS A 730 -18.60 14.71 47.50
N ALA A 731 -17.59 15.50 47.15
CA ALA A 731 -16.19 15.06 47.17
C ALA A 731 -15.65 14.85 48.59
N LEU A 732 -16.07 15.70 49.54
CA LEU A 732 -15.68 15.67 50.96
C LEU A 732 -16.58 14.78 51.84
N GLY A 733 -17.63 14.18 51.28
CA GLY A 733 -18.63 13.40 52.05
C GLY A 733 -19.55 14.22 52.95
N VAL A 734 -19.68 15.54 52.74
CA VAL A 734 -20.51 16.44 53.56
C VAL A 734 -21.66 17.06 52.75
N ASP A 735 -22.71 17.52 53.44
CA ASP A 735 -23.80 18.25 52.77
C ASP A 735 -23.35 19.64 52.28
N GLN A 736 -23.97 20.12 51.20
CA GLN A 736 -23.69 21.43 50.60
C GLN A 736 -23.87 22.60 51.59
N SER A 737 -24.76 22.46 52.59
CA SER A 737 -24.95 23.47 53.64
C SER A 737 -23.73 23.62 54.55
N VAL A 738 -22.94 22.57 54.76
CA VAL A 738 -21.67 22.61 55.51
C VAL A 738 -20.64 23.44 54.74
N VAL A 739 -20.47 23.17 53.45
CA VAL A 739 -19.61 23.97 52.56
C VAL A 739 -20.06 25.43 52.53
N SER A 740 -21.37 25.68 52.43
CA SER A 740 -21.96 27.02 52.46
C SER A 740 -21.80 27.74 53.81
N ALA A 741 -21.67 27.00 54.92
CA ALA A 741 -21.43 27.56 56.25
C ALA A 741 -19.96 27.93 56.45
N ILE A 742 -19.04 27.10 55.96
CA ILE A 742 -17.59 27.37 55.96
C ILE A 742 -17.29 28.59 55.07
N GLU A 743 -17.76 28.62 53.82
CA GLU A 743 -17.58 29.77 52.90
C GLU A 743 -18.16 31.09 53.41
N ARG A 744 -19.08 31.04 54.38
CA ARG A 744 -19.70 32.22 55.02
C ARG A 744 -19.14 32.53 56.41
N GLY A 745 -18.06 31.87 56.83
CA GLY A 745 -17.44 32.06 58.15
C GLY A 745 -18.33 31.72 59.34
N ARG A 746 -19.37 30.90 59.14
CA ARG A 746 -20.34 30.52 60.19
C ARG A 746 -19.90 29.31 61.01
N ILE A 747 -18.99 28.51 60.45
CA ILE A 747 -18.36 27.35 61.08
C ILE A 747 -16.87 27.42 60.73
N SER A 748 -16.00 27.24 61.72
CA SER A 748 -14.56 27.10 61.49
C SER A 748 -14.28 25.80 60.76
N SER A 749 -13.58 25.87 59.63
CA SER A 749 -13.00 24.68 59.00
C SER A 749 -11.94 24.06 59.89
N CYS A 750 -11.67 22.77 59.66
CA CYS A 750 -10.45 22.13 60.17
C CYS A 750 -9.46 21.95 59.02
N SER A 751 -8.16 21.90 59.34
CA SER A 751 -7.07 21.85 58.36
C SER A 751 -7.13 20.64 57.40
N ILE A 752 -7.86 19.58 57.77
CA ILE A 752 -8.12 18.42 56.91
C ILE A 752 -9.10 18.80 55.80
N ILE A 753 -10.25 19.39 56.15
CA ILE A 753 -11.29 19.83 55.21
C ILE A 753 -10.74 20.90 54.26
N ASP A 754 -9.94 21.85 54.76
CA ASP A 754 -9.34 22.89 53.92
C ASP A 754 -8.35 22.29 52.91
N ARG A 755 -7.49 21.35 53.35
CA ARG A 755 -6.54 20.65 52.48
C ARG A 755 -7.28 19.83 51.41
N GLU A 756 -8.27 19.04 51.80
CA GLU A 756 -9.02 18.18 50.87
C GLU A 756 -9.87 19.00 49.89
N THR A 757 -10.37 20.17 50.32
CA THR A 757 -11.03 21.13 49.43
C THR A 757 -10.04 21.66 48.39
N GLN A 758 -8.84 22.08 48.80
CA GLN A 758 -7.80 22.59 47.89
C GLN A 758 -7.30 21.49 46.93
N GLU A 759 -7.13 20.26 47.41
CA GLU A 759 -6.73 19.11 46.60
C GLU A 759 -7.80 18.75 45.54
N PHE A 760 -9.08 18.77 45.91
CA PHE A 760 -10.19 18.59 44.98
C PHE A 760 -10.27 19.71 43.92
N LEU A 761 -10.09 20.97 44.34
CA LEU A 761 -10.08 22.12 43.41
C LEU A 761 -8.87 22.05 42.45
N HIS A 762 -7.69 21.67 42.94
CA HIS A 762 -6.50 21.45 42.13
C HIS A 762 -6.71 20.34 41.10
N LEU A 763 -7.15 19.15 41.53
CA LEU A 763 -7.39 18.01 40.64
C LEU A 763 -8.46 18.34 39.58
N SER A 764 -9.50 19.09 39.97
CA SER A 764 -10.54 19.57 39.03
C SER A 764 -9.98 20.56 38.00
N ARG A 765 -9.10 21.48 38.41
CA ARG A 765 -8.43 22.44 37.51
C ARG A 765 -7.58 21.74 36.47
N GLU A 766 -6.69 20.83 36.89
CA GLU A 766 -5.83 20.08 35.96
C GLU A 766 -6.66 19.22 35.00
N THR A 767 -7.76 18.64 35.47
CA THR A 767 -8.71 17.87 34.63
C THR A 767 -9.33 18.77 33.56
N CYS A 768 -9.83 19.96 33.92
CA CYS A 768 -10.41 20.89 32.95
C CYS A 768 -9.38 21.42 31.94
N ILE A 769 -8.15 21.73 32.38
CA ILE A 769 -7.06 22.15 31.50
C ILE A 769 -6.74 21.05 30.49
N SER A 770 -6.53 19.81 30.95
CA SER A 770 -6.19 18.68 30.08
C SER A 770 -7.27 18.40 29.03
N LYS A 771 -8.55 18.43 29.41
CA LYS A 771 -9.67 18.25 28.48
C LYS A 771 -9.78 19.40 27.48
N ALA A 772 -9.64 20.65 27.92
CA ALA A 772 -9.68 21.81 27.03
C ALA A 772 -8.50 21.83 26.05
N GLU A 773 -7.30 21.40 26.44
CA GLU A 773 -6.15 21.26 25.53
C GLU A 773 -6.33 20.12 24.53
N GLN A 774 -6.89 18.97 24.94
CA GLN A 774 -7.26 17.87 24.03
C GLN A 774 -8.34 18.29 23.02
N LEU A 775 -9.39 18.98 23.47
CA LEU A 775 -10.47 19.48 22.62
C LEU A 775 -9.96 20.52 21.62
N LEU A 776 -9.10 21.44 22.08
CA LEU A 776 -8.45 22.43 21.21
C LEU A 776 -7.63 21.74 20.10
N LEU A 777 -6.86 20.68 20.44
CA LEU A 777 -6.09 19.93 19.46
C LEU A 777 -7.00 19.29 18.39
N LYS A 778 -8.07 18.58 18.79
CA LYS A 778 -9.04 18.00 17.84
C LYS A 778 -9.63 19.05 16.90
N LEU A 779 -10.08 20.18 17.45
CA LEU A 779 -10.68 21.25 16.65
C LEU A 779 -9.65 21.90 15.70
N ARG A 780 -8.40 22.10 16.13
CA ARG A 780 -7.32 22.63 15.27
C ARG A 780 -7.00 21.68 14.11
N MET A 781 -6.97 20.35 14.32
CA MET A 781 -6.79 19.36 13.24
C MET A 781 -7.89 19.48 12.17
N LEU A 782 -9.16 19.60 12.60
CA LEU A 782 -10.30 19.74 11.68
C LEU A 782 -10.30 21.08 10.91
N VAL A 783 -9.64 22.11 11.45
CA VAL A 783 -9.68 23.51 10.98
C VAL A 783 -8.40 23.90 10.20
N SER A 784 -7.40 23.02 10.08
CA SER A 784 -6.14 23.28 9.38
C SER A 784 -6.30 24.00 8.03
N GLN A 785 -5.54 25.09 7.83
CA GLN A 785 -5.78 26.07 6.75
C GLN A 785 -5.71 25.47 5.33
N GLU A 786 -4.90 24.44 5.13
CA GLU A 786 -4.71 23.79 3.83
C GLU A 786 -5.68 22.62 3.58
N LEU A 787 -6.45 22.19 4.58
CA LEU A 787 -7.40 21.09 4.47
C LEU A 787 -8.85 21.60 4.34
N ALA A 788 -9.64 20.95 3.49
CA ALA A 788 -11.08 21.12 3.36
C ALA A 788 -11.79 19.77 3.49
N TRP A 789 -12.87 19.76 4.27
CA TRP A 789 -13.78 18.61 4.36
C TRP A 789 -14.81 18.74 3.24
N VAL A 790 -14.61 17.99 2.15
CA VAL A 790 -15.45 18.08 0.96
C VAL A 790 -16.57 17.04 1.01
N LYS A 791 -17.80 17.48 0.75
CA LYS A 791 -18.98 16.63 0.84
C LYS A 791 -19.14 15.80 -0.43
N ILE A 792 -19.26 14.49 -0.27
CA ILE A 792 -19.54 13.55 -1.37
C ILE A 792 -20.93 13.85 -1.93
N LYS A 793 -20.99 14.03 -3.26
CA LYS A 793 -22.22 14.28 -4.04
C LYS A 793 -22.77 13.01 -4.67
N SER A 794 -21.90 12.18 -5.25
CA SER A 794 -22.24 10.89 -5.84
C SER A 794 -21.05 9.93 -5.73
N ILE A 795 -21.35 8.64 -5.69
CA ILE A 795 -20.38 7.57 -5.83
C ILE A 795 -20.87 6.71 -6.99
N GLU A 796 -20.12 6.68 -8.07
CA GLU A 796 -20.51 6.04 -9.32
C GLU A 796 -19.58 4.86 -9.60
N ASN A 797 -20.16 3.68 -9.87
CA ASN A 797 -19.39 2.54 -10.39
C ASN A 797 -18.84 2.88 -11.77
N GLU A 798 -17.56 2.65 -11.99
CA GLU A 798 -16.87 2.89 -13.26
C GLU A 798 -16.21 1.60 -13.77
N THR A 799 -15.92 1.56 -15.07
CA THR A 799 -15.08 0.53 -15.66
C THR A 799 -13.65 0.62 -15.09
N PRO A 800 -13.08 -0.45 -14.49
CA PRO A 800 -11.70 -0.46 -14.05
C PRO A 800 -10.73 -0.37 -15.24
N PRO A 801 -9.65 0.41 -15.14
CA PRO A 801 -8.57 0.41 -16.11
C PRO A 801 -7.79 -0.92 -16.14
N GLU A 802 -6.88 -1.06 -17.11
CA GLU A 802 -6.02 -2.24 -17.28
C GLU A 802 -5.08 -2.49 -16.09
N LYS A 803 -4.73 -1.42 -15.38
CA LYS A 803 -3.91 -1.41 -14.16
C LYS A 803 -4.49 -0.40 -13.16
N VAL A 804 -4.01 -0.39 -11.93
CA VAL A 804 -4.44 0.39 -10.76
C VAL A 804 -3.25 0.51 -9.78
N TYR A 805 -2.70 1.72 -9.66
CA TYR A 805 -1.39 1.98 -9.05
C TYR A 805 -1.47 2.32 -7.56
N ASP A 806 -0.35 2.24 -6.84
CA ASP A 806 -0.27 2.59 -5.40
C ASP A 806 1.10 3.22 -5.10
N LEU A 807 1.24 3.95 -3.99
CA LEU A 807 2.50 4.57 -3.56
C LEU A 807 2.73 4.32 -2.07
N SER A 808 4.00 4.15 -1.67
CA SER A 808 4.39 4.17 -0.26
C SER A 808 5.24 5.39 0.03
N VAL A 809 4.77 6.23 0.96
CA VAL A 809 5.48 7.41 1.46
C VAL A 809 5.81 7.21 2.95
N PRO A 810 7.10 7.11 3.33
CA PRO A 810 7.51 6.96 4.72
C PRO A 810 7.18 8.18 5.59
N GLY A 811 7.03 7.96 6.89
CA GLY A 811 6.92 9.01 7.91
C GLY A 811 5.53 9.64 8.06
N TYR A 812 4.83 9.91 6.95
CA TYR A 812 3.48 10.48 6.97
C TYR A 812 2.38 9.44 6.67
N GLU A 813 2.74 8.30 6.07
CA GLU A 813 1.87 7.15 5.78
C GLU A 813 0.70 7.46 4.81
N ASN A 814 0.65 8.68 4.26
CA ASN A 814 -0.33 9.14 3.29
C ASN A 814 0.27 10.04 2.18
N PHE A 815 -0.48 10.25 1.10
CA PHE A 815 -0.14 11.19 0.02
C PHE A 815 -1.39 11.89 -0.58
N VAL A 816 -1.17 12.91 -1.40
CA VAL A 816 -2.24 13.64 -2.12
C VAL A 816 -2.49 13.05 -3.51
N ALA A 817 -3.72 12.59 -3.77
CA ALA A 817 -4.17 12.06 -5.06
C ALA A 817 -5.51 12.68 -5.51
N ASP A 818 -5.57 13.23 -6.72
CA ASP A 818 -6.74 13.95 -7.28
C ASP A 818 -7.29 15.09 -6.39
N GLY A 819 -6.45 15.60 -5.48
CA GLY A 819 -6.80 16.60 -4.46
C GLY A 819 -7.29 16.01 -3.13
N PHE A 820 -7.45 14.69 -3.00
CA PHE A 820 -7.79 13.97 -1.76
C PHE A 820 -6.52 13.49 -1.04
N VAL A 821 -6.65 13.05 0.23
CA VAL A 821 -5.56 12.46 1.03
C VAL A 821 -5.82 10.95 1.23
N VAL A 822 -4.81 10.08 1.02
CA VAL A 822 -4.95 8.61 0.80
C VAL A 822 -3.76 7.77 1.35
N HIS A 823 -3.91 6.44 1.58
CA HIS A 823 -2.99 5.58 2.40
C HIS A 823 -2.44 4.27 1.72
N ASN A 824 -1.36 3.68 2.28
CA ASN A 824 -0.45 2.61 1.75
C ASN A 824 -0.74 1.12 2.17
N SER A 825 0.04 0.10 1.67
CA SER A 825 -0.08 -1.38 1.92
C SER A 825 1.21 -2.22 2.29
N GLY A 826 1.11 -3.33 3.09
CA GLY A 826 2.06 -4.52 3.21
C GLY A 826 3.27 -4.52 4.22
N PHE A 827 3.69 -5.67 4.84
CA PHE A 827 4.56 -5.61 6.07
C PHE A 827 5.82 -6.49 6.37
N ILE A 828 5.91 -7.84 6.26
CA ILE A 828 7.12 -8.56 6.81
C ILE A 828 8.44 -8.29 6.03
N PRO A 829 8.53 -8.51 4.70
CA PRO A 829 9.73 -8.13 3.94
C PRO A 829 9.93 -6.62 3.88
N TYR A 830 8.90 -5.83 4.18
CA TYR A 830 8.99 -4.38 4.36
C TYR A 830 9.87 -4.03 5.57
N LEU A 831 9.87 -4.80 6.68
CA LEU A 831 10.85 -4.59 7.76
C LEU A 831 12.30 -4.63 7.23
N TYR A 832 12.61 -5.60 6.37
CA TYR A 832 13.93 -5.78 5.76
C TYR A 832 14.28 -4.72 4.72
N ALA A 833 13.28 -4.16 4.03
CA ALA A 833 13.44 -3.01 3.13
C ALA A 833 13.68 -1.69 3.89
N TYR A 834 13.14 -1.56 5.11
CA TYR A 834 13.24 -0.37 5.97
C TYR A 834 14.33 -0.46 7.06
N GLY A 835 15.28 -1.40 6.93
CA GLY A 835 16.52 -1.41 7.73
C GLY A 835 16.63 -2.54 8.75
N TYR A 836 15.65 -3.42 8.92
CA TYR A 836 15.79 -4.60 9.76
C TYR A 836 16.83 -5.59 9.16
N GLU A 837 17.73 -6.08 10.01
CA GLU A 837 18.78 -7.07 9.68
C GLU A 837 18.90 -8.19 10.76
N GLY A 838 17.90 -8.31 11.65
CA GLY A 838 17.86 -9.36 12.67
C GLY A 838 17.26 -10.68 12.16
N PRO A 839 17.24 -11.75 12.98
CA PRO A 839 16.61 -13.02 12.65
C PRO A 839 15.08 -12.96 12.60
N VAL A 840 14.48 -13.77 11.72
CA VAL A 840 13.07 -14.18 11.79
C VAL A 840 13.00 -15.64 12.22
N TYR A 841 12.31 -15.93 13.31
CA TYR A 841 12.07 -17.30 13.79
C TYR A 841 10.68 -17.78 13.39
N CYS A 842 10.59 -18.95 12.77
CA CYS A 842 9.34 -19.63 12.40
C CYS A 842 9.55 -21.15 12.30
N THR A 843 8.50 -21.94 12.07
CA THR A 843 8.66 -23.38 11.77
C THR A 843 9.04 -23.59 10.28
N PRO A 844 9.63 -24.73 9.89
CA PRO A 844 9.94 -25.03 8.49
C PRO A 844 8.76 -24.91 7.52
N PRO A 845 7.53 -25.42 7.82
CA PRO A 845 6.38 -25.21 6.94
C PRO A 845 5.93 -23.75 6.91
N THR A 846 6.01 -23.02 8.04
CA THR A 846 5.67 -21.60 8.07
C THR A 846 6.60 -20.78 7.18
N ARG A 847 7.91 -21.07 7.11
CA ARG A 847 8.82 -20.44 6.13
C ARG A 847 8.34 -20.61 4.70
N ASP A 848 8.01 -21.84 4.31
CA ASP A 848 7.71 -22.14 2.90
C ASP A 848 6.32 -21.65 2.50
N MET A 849 5.35 -21.72 3.43
CA MET A 849 4.04 -21.09 3.25
C MET A 849 4.13 -19.56 3.20
N MET A 850 4.96 -18.96 4.05
CA MET A 850 5.19 -17.51 4.09
C MET A 850 5.80 -17.01 2.77
N VAL A 851 6.82 -17.70 2.25
CA VAL A 851 7.42 -17.34 0.95
C VAL A 851 6.43 -17.60 -0.21
N LEU A 852 5.64 -18.68 -0.20
CA LEU A 852 4.56 -18.88 -1.18
C LEU A 852 3.57 -17.72 -1.18
N LEU A 853 3.09 -17.30 0.00
CA LEU A 853 2.16 -16.18 0.14
C LEU A 853 2.82 -14.86 -0.29
N GLN A 854 4.04 -14.56 0.15
CA GLN A 854 4.76 -13.35 -0.24
C GLN A 854 5.04 -13.29 -1.75
N GLN A 855 5.42 -14.41 -2.37
CA GLN A 855 5.66 -14.50 -3.81
C GLN A 855 4.36 -14.45 -4.61
N ASP A 856 3.27 -15.06 -4.14
CA ASP A 856 1.96 -14.89 -4.79
C ASP A 856 1.44 -13.47 -4.64
N CYS A 857 1.67 -12.80 -3.51
CA CYS A 857 1.42 -11.36 -3.38
C CYS A 857 2.17 -10.57 -4.46
N VAL A 858 3.48 -10.81 -4.61
CA VAL A 858 4.28 -10.20 -5.69
C VAL A 858 3.75 -10.58 -7.07
N ASN A 859 3.40 -11.84 -7.32
CA ASN A 859 3.04 -12.35 -8.64
C ASN A 859 1.62 -11.99 -9.08
N VAL A 860 0.63 -12.06 -8.18
CA VAL A 860 -0.71 -11.53 -8.40
C VAL A 860 -0.60 -10.03 -8.62
N MET A 861 0.06 -9.29 -7.73
CA MET A 861 0.24 -7.85 -7.92
C MET A 861 0.89 -7.55 -9.27
N ASN A 862 1.99 -8.21 -9.64
CA ASN A 862 2.74 -7.99 -10.89
C ASN A 862 2.04 -8.48 -12.17
N SER A 863 1.33 -9.61 -12.14
CA SER A 863 0.63 -10.17 -13.31
C SER A 863 -0.70 -9.49 -13.58
N GLU A 864 -1.34 -8.97 -12.52
CA GLU A 864 -2.32 -7.89 -12.58
C GLU A 864 -1.65 -6.54 -12.94
N GLY A 865 -0.39 -6.51 -13.42
CA GLY A 865 0.29 -5.35 -13.98
C GLY A 865 1.24 -4.59 -13.05
N GLY A 866 1.28 -4.99 -11.78
CA GLY A 866 1.75 -4.22 -10.64
C GLY A 866 3.18 -4.37 -10.16
N LYS A 867 3.35 -3.96 -8.90
CA LYS A 867 4.59 -4.03 -8.12
C LYS A 867 4.22 -4.00 -6.64
N ALA A 868 4.67 -5.00 -5.90
CA ALA A 868 4.36 -5.16 -4.49
C ALA A 868 5.11 -4.14 -3.59
N PRO A 869 4.64 -3.91 -2.35
CA PRO A 869 5.28 -3.00 -1.39
C PRO A 869 6.70 -3.43 -0.98
N TYR A 870 7.05 -4.69 -1.26
CA TYR A 870 8.39 -5.27 -1.22
C TYR A 870 8.64 -6.05 -2.52
N GLY A 871 9.89 -6.16 -2.96
CA GLY A 871 10.27 -6.96 -4.13
C GLY A 871 10.76 -8.36 -3.78
N GLU A 872 11.02 -9.17 -4.82
CA GLU A 872 11.74 -10.44 -4.66
C GLU A 872 13.07 -10.29 -3.91
N ARG A 873 13.76 -9.15 -4.07
CA ARG A 873 15.02 -8.85 -3.38
C ARG A 873 14.85 -8.88 -1.86
N ASP A 874 13.73 -8.38 -1.37
CA ASP A 874 13.48 -8.16 0.05
C ASP A 874 12.98 -9.46 0.69
N ILE A 875 12.15 -10.23 -0.02
CA ILE A 875 11.83 -11.64 0.29
C ILE A 875 13.11 -12.49 0.33
N LYS A 876 14.06 -12.27 -0.60
CA LYS A 876 15.36 -12.95 -0.61
C LYS A 876 16.25 -12.49 0.55
N LYS A 877 16.25 -11.21 0.93
CA LYS A 877 16.96 -10.70 2.12
C LYS A 877 16.40 -11.37 3.38
N GLU A 878 15.08 -11.30 3.58
CA GLU A 878 14.37 -11.97 4.66
C GLU A 878 14.72 -13.45 4.76
N LEU A 879 14.61 -14.20 3.66
CA LEU A 879 14.86 -15.65 3.62
C LEU A 879 16.28 -16.03 4.09
N MET A 880 17.29 -15.17 3.89
CA MET A 880 18.64 -15.42 4.42
C MET A 880 18.70 -15.28 5.95
N HIS A 881 17.84 -14.44 6.54
CA HIS A 881 17.75 -14.18 7.98
C HIS A 881 16.76 -15.10 8.71
N VAL A 882 15.94 -15.88 7.99
CA VAL A 882 15.03 -16.87 8.59
C VAL A 882 15.81 -18.01 9.27
N ILE A 883 15.45 -18.29 10.52
CA ILE A 883 15.96 -19.38 11.36
C ILE A 883 14.78 -20.31 11.72
N THR A 884 14.64 -21.41 10.98
CA THR A 884 13.56 -22.39 11.21
C THR A 884 13.81 -23.27 12.43
N ARG A 885 12.75 -23.55 13.22
CA ARG A 885 12.82 -24.41 14.42
C ARG A 885 11.68 -25.41 14.51
N GLU A 886 11.98 -26.60 15.01
CA GLU A 886 11.01 -27.68 15.17
C GLU A 886 10.14 -27.48 16.42
N TYR A 887 8.95 -28.11 16.46
CA TYR A 887 8.16 -28.17 17.69
C TYR A 887 8.96 -28.84 18.83
N GLY A 888 8.97 -28.21 20.01
CA GLY A 888 9.73 -28.68 21.17
C GLY A 888 11.22 -28.29 21.18
N GLU A 889 11.75 -27.63 20.14
CA GLU A 889 13.14 -27.17 20.14
C GLU A 889 13.31 -25.86 20.93
N VAL A 890 13.78 -25.98 22.18
CA VAL A 890 14.19 -24.83 23.00
C VAL A 890 15.32 -24.07 22.29
N THR A 891 15.09 -22.80 21.99
CA THR A 891 15.96 -21.97 21.17
C THR A 891 16.26 -20.65 21.87
N ASP A 892 17.55 -20.27 21.96
CA ASP A 892 17.97 -18.94 22.41
C ASP A 892 17.53 -17.88 21.38
N VAL A 893 17.04 -16.73 21.85
CA VAL A 893 16.75 -15.52 21.06
C VAL A 893 17.77 -14.44 21.37
N THR A 894 18.07 -14.26 22.66
CA THR A 894 19.08 -13.32 23.20
C THR A 894 19.79 -13.97 24.41
N SER A 895 20.53 -13.20 25.21
CA SER A 895 21.14 -13.70 26.47
C SER A 895 20.12 -14.17 27.52
N ASP A 896 18.92 -13.60 27.50
CA ASP A 896 17.92 -13.71 28.56
C ASP A 896 16.51 -14.04 28.03
N ILE A 897 16.31 -14.13 26.71
CA ILE A 897 15.09 -14.65 26.10
C ILE A 897 15.39 -15.95 25.35
N ARG A 898 14.62 -17.00 25.66
CA ARG A 898 14.51 -18.26 24.92
C ARG A 898 13.06 -18.49 24.51
N PHE A 899 12.82 -19.33 23.52
CA PHE A 899 11.47 -19.79 23.20
C PHE A 899 11.44 -21.26 22.77
N THR A 900 10.23 -21.82 22.74
CA THR A 900 9.91 -23.15 22.21
C THR A 900 8.61 -23.03 21.40
N PHE A 901 8.59 -23.50 20.16
CA PHE A 901 7.34 -23.67 19.41
C PHE A 901 6.60 -24.94 19.87
N HIS A 902 5.28 -24.85 20.02
CA HIS A 902 4.39 -25.99 20.25
C HIS A 902 3.29 -26.00 19.17
N ASN A 903 2.77 -27.16 18.77
CA ASN A 903 1.73 -27.24 17.73
C ASN A 903 0.46 -26.48 18.13
N ALA A 904 0.01 -25.54 17.29
CA ALA A 904 -1.24 -24.80 17.45
C ALA A 904 -2.45 -25.48 16.77
N GLY A 905 -2.23 -26.32 15.76
CA GLY A 905 -3.26 -27.07 15.04
C GLY A 905 -4.09 -26.27 14.01
N HIS A 906 -3.93 -24.95 13.91
CA HIS A 906 -4.70 -24.06 13.03
C HIS A 906 -4.44 -24.32 11.54
N MET A 907 -3.16 -24.38 11.15
CA MET A 907 -2.66 -24.74 9.82
C MET A 907 -1.30 -25.43 9.93
N ILE A 908 -0.76 -25.99 8.83
CA ILE A 908 0.57 -26.61 8.86
C ILE A 908 1.64 -25.61 9.33
N GLY A 909 2.50 -26.02 10.26
CA GLY A 909 3.55 -25.17 10.82
C GLY A 909 3.09 -24.16 11.88
N SER A 910 1.78 -23.90 12.04
CA SER A 910 1.27 -22.95 13.04
C SER A 910 1.74 -23.28 14.46
N SER A 911 2.16 -22.26 15.21
CA SER A 911 2.82 -22.46 16.49
C SER A 911 2.28 -21.58 17.62
N ILE A 912 2.03 -22.24 18.75
CA ILE A 912 1.97 -21.62 20.07
C ILE A 912 3.42 -21.28 20.44
N VAL A 913 3.70 -20.01 20.72
CA VAL A 913 5.03 -19.52 21.09
C VAL A 913 5.15 -19.52 22.60
N HIS A 914 5.92 -20.46 23.16
CA HIS A 914 6.21 -20.49 24.59
C HIS A 914 7.57 -19.83 24.84
N ILE A 915 7.58 -18.64 25.43
CA ILE A 915 8.75 -17.80 25.68
C ILE A 915 9.18 -17.95 27.14
N HIS A 916 10.48 -18.18 27.35
CA HIS A 916 11.13 -18.32 28.66
C HIS A 916 12.08 -17.14 28.88
N ILE A 917 11.92 -16.42 29.99
CA ILE A 917 12.60 -15.14 30.24
C ILE A 917 13.44 -15.22 31.51
N GLY A 918 14.70 -14.78 31.40
CA GLY A 918 15.74 -14.91 32.43
C GLY A 918 16.12 -16.36 32.74
N GLU A 919 16.78 -16.57 33.89
CA GLU A 919 16.96 -17.91 34.49
C GLU A 919 15.66 -18.41 35.15
N GLY A 920 14.57 -18.42 34.40
CA GLY A 920 13.24 -18.80 34.89
C GLY A 920 12.53 -17.69 35.68
N MET A 921 12.75 -16.43 35.32
CA MET A 921 12.04 -15.30 35.92
C MET A 921 10.54 -15.34 35.59
N HIS A 922 10.22 -15.56 34.30
CA HIS A 922 8.84 -15.54 33.78
C HIS A 922 8.71 -16.42 32.54
N ASN A 923 7.57 -17.09 32.36
CA ASN A 923 7.22 -17.83 31.15
C ASN A 923 5.88 -17.34 30.59
N LEU A 924 5.91 -16.96 29.31
CA LEU A 924 4.76 -16.46 28.56
C LEU A 924 4.39 -17.48 27.48
N ILE A 925 3.14 -17.94 27.48
CA ILE A 925 2.57 -18.72 26.38
C ILE A 925 1.74 -17.77 25.54
N TYR A 926 2.11 -17.55 24.28
CA TYR A 926 1.28 -16.87 23.29
C TYR A 926 0.70 -17.91 22.32
N SER A 927 -0.62 -17.94 22.16
CA SER A 927 -1.28 -19.01 21.40
C SER A 927 -1.05 -18.95 19.89
N GLY A 928 -0.88 -17.75 19.32
CA GLY A 928 -1.26 -17.53 17.92
C GLY A 928 -2.74 -17.83 17.70
N ASP A 929 -3.14 -18.16 16.48
CA ASP A 929 -4.43 -18.80 16.22
C ASP A 929 -4.33 -20.32 16.46
N ILE A 930 -5.33 -20.91 17.13
CA ILE A 930 -5.27 -22.31 17.60
C ILE A 930 -6.50 -23.12 17.19
N LYS A 931 -6.30 -24.41 16.95
CA LYS A 931 -7.40 -25.38 16.76
C LYS A 931 -7.33 -26.51 17.79
N PHE A 932 -8.17 -26.45 18.81
CA PHE A 932 -8.34 -27.53 19.77
C PHE A 932 -9.46 -28.52 19.40
N GLY A 933 -10.40 -28.14 18.51
CA GLY A 933 -11.32 -29.08 17.88
C GLY A 933 -10.60 -30.06 16.94
N ARG A 934 -11.14 -31.27 16.78
CA ARG A 934 -10.61 -32.26 15.83
C ARG A 934 -10.74 -31.78 14.39
N THR A 935 -9.62 -31.76 13.66
CA THR A 935 -9.56 -31.64 12.19
C THR A 935 -9.07 -32.95 11.57
N LYS A 936 -8.97 -33.01 10.24
CA LYS A 936 -8.42 -34.15 9.49
C LYS A 936 -6.93 -33.96 9.21
N LEU A 937 -6.54 -32.74 8.87
CA LEU A 937 -5.20 -32.35 8.40
C LEU A 937 -4.15 -32.28 9.52
N CYS A 938 -4.47 -31.63 10.64
CA CYS A 938 -3.54 -31.34 11.74
C CYS A 938 -3.90 -32.12 13.02
N ASP A 939 -2.94 -32.27 13.93
CA ASP A 939 -3.23 -32.65 15.32
C ASP A 939 -3.60 -31.40 16.15
N THR A 940 -4.35 -31.60 17.24
CA THR A 940 -4.94 -30.51 18.05
C THR A 940 -3.91 -29.68 18.82
N ALA A 941 -4.26 -28.41 19.10
CA ALA A 941 -3.49 -27.46 19.91
C ALA A 941 -2.89 -28.06 21.20
N SER A 942 -1.60 -27.80 21.41
CA SER A 942 -0.80 -28.36 22.52
C SER A 942 -1.25 -27.83 23.88
N THR A 943 -1.28 -28.70 24.91
CA THR A 943 -1.75 -28.34 26.27
C THR A 943 -0.71 -28.58 27.38
N GLN A 944 0.42 -29.21 27.07
CA GLN A 944 1.45 -29.54 28.06
C GLN A 944 2.67 -28.64 27.85
N PHE A 945 3.03 -27.89 28.88
CA PHE A 945 4.14 -26.94 28.86
C PHE A 945 5.02 -27.15 30.10
N PRO A 946 6.35 -26.95 30.03
CA PRO A 946 7.22 -27.06 31.21
C PRO A 946 6.85 -26.12 32.37
N ARG A 947 6.38 -24.90 32.04
CA ARG A 947 6.01 -23.84 32.98
C ARG A 947 5.03 -22.86 32.28
N ALA A 948 4.30 -22.07 33.05
CA ALA A 948 3.36 -21.06 32.54
C ALA A 948 3.03 -20.03 33.63
N GLU A 949 3.56 -18.80 33.52
CA GLU A 949 3.12 -17.69 34.38
C GLU A 949 1.97 -16.92 33.74
N THR A 950 2.13 -16.52 32.47
CA THR A 950 1.12 -15.80 31.68
C THR A 950 0.70 -16.60 30.45
N LEU A 951 -0.58 -16.55 30.12
CA LEU A 951 -1.14 -16.98 28.84
C LEU A 951 -1.69 -15.78 28.06
N MET A 952 -1.41 -15.69 26.77
CA MET A 952 -2.12 -14.86 25.79
C MET A 952 -2.86 -15.83 24.85
N ILE A 953 -4.18 -15.64 24.70
CA ILE A 953 -5.05 -16.51 23.87
C ILE A 953 -5.85 -15.70 22.85
N GLU A 954 -6.07 -16.24 21.65
CA GLU A 954 -7.02 -15.68 20.66
C GLU A 954 -8.47 -15.70 21.19
N ALA A 955 -9.32 -14.85 20.59
CA ALA A 955 -10.71 -14.65 20.95
C ALA A 955 -11.63 -14.50 19.72
N THR A 956 -11.18 -14.91 18.53
CA THR A 956 -11.92 -14.84 17.23
C THR A 956 -13.36 -15.35 17.35
N TYR A 957 -13.53 -16.45 18.09
CA TYR A 957 -14.80 -17.09 18.43
C TYR A 957 -15.01 -17.13 19.96
N GLY A 958 -14.65 -16.05 20.65
CA GLY A 958 -14.72 -15.91 22.11
C GLY A 958 -16.10 -15.55 22.68
N GLY A 959 -17.08 -15.20 21.85
CA GLY A 959 -18.44 -14.86 22.29
C GLY A 959 -19.25 -16.09 22.72
N ARG A 960 -20.25 -15.92 23.61
CA ARG A 960 -21.10 -17.03 24.09
C ARG A 960 -21.73 -17.89 22.99
N ASN A 961 -22.15 -17.25 21.90
CA ASN A 961 -22.89 -17.90 20.82
C ASN A 961 -21.97 -18.43 19.70
N ASP A 962 -20.65 -18.25 19.79
CA ASP A 962 -19.67 -18.71 18.80
C ASP A 962 -19.38 -20.23 18.90
N ILE A 963 -20.44 -21.06 18.87
CA ILE A 963 -20.36 -22.53 18.87
C ILE A 963 -20.55 -23.01 17.43
N LYS A 964 -19.73 -23.95 16.95
CA LYS A 964 -19.83 -24.46 15.58
C LYS A 964 -20.43 -25.87 15.50
N PRO A 965 -21.07 -26.26 14.38
CA PRO A 965 -21.57 -27.62 14.17
C PRO A 965 -20.42 -28.65 14.19
N ARG A 966 -20.77 -29.94 14.35
CA ARG A 966 -19.76 -31.01 14.29
C ARG A 966 -19.23 -31.16 12.86
N ILE A 967 -18.00 -31.64 12.75
CA ILE A 967 -17.36 -31.83 11.44
C ILE A 967 -18.05 -32.95 10.65
N GLU A 968 -18.53 -33.98 11.33
CA GLU A 968 -19.28 -35.09 10.75
C GLU A 968 -20.62 -34.62 10.12
N ASP A 969 -21.34 -33.69 10.77
CA ASP A 969 -22.57 -33.10 10.25
C ASP A 969 -22.29 -32.20 9.02
N CYS A 970 -21.14 -31.52 9.03
CA CYS A 970 -20.69 -30.66 7.93
C CYS A 970 -20.24 -31.47 6.70
N ASP A 971 -19.53 -32.59 6.91
CA ASP A 971 -19.12 -33.52 5.85
C ASP A 971 -20.33 -34.17 5.17
N ALA A 972 -21.34 -34.56 5.95
CA ALA A 972 -22.60 -35.08 5.43
C ALA A 972 -23.31 -34.04 4.55
N LYS A 973 -23.48 -32.80 5.05
CA LYS A 973 -24.10 -31.69 4.30
C LYS A 973 -23.32 -31.33 3.02
N LEU A 974 -21.99 -31.29 3.08
CA LEU A 974 -21.14 -31.04 1.91
C LEU A 974 -21.34 -32.14 0.85
N SER A 975 -21.35 -33.40 1.29
CA SER A 975 -21.53 -34.57 0.41
C SER A 975 -22.92 -34.61 -0.23
N GLU A 976 -23.97 -34.22 0.50
CA GLU A 976 -25.33 -34.07 -0.01
C GLU A 976 -25.42 -33.00 -1.11
N ILE A 977 -24.86 -31.81 -0.86
CA ILE A 977 -24.82 -30.71 -1.85
C ILE A 977 -24.07 -31.15 -3.12
N ILE A 978 -22.92 -31.79 -2.96
CA ILE A 978 -22.11 -32.26 -4.10
C ILE A 978 -22.87 -33.33 -4.91
N ARG A 979 -23.46 -34.35 -4.27
CA ARG A 979 -24.26 -35.38 -4.95
C ARG A 979 -25.49 -34.77 -5.66
N THR A 980 -26.11 -33.76 -5.06
CA THR A 980 -27.29 -33.07 -5.63
C THR A 980 -26.94 -32.25 -6.87
N ALA A 981 -25.80 -31.54 -6.87
CA ALA A 981 -25.36 -30.76 -8.03
C ALA A 981 -24.81 -31.67 -9.15
N THR A 982 -23.90 -32.59 -8.82
CA THR A 982 -23.24 -33.47 -9.80
C THR A 982 -24.22 -34.48 -10.42
N GLY A 983 -25.22 -34.96 -9.67
CA GLY A 983 -26.32 -35.78 -10.18
C GLY A 983 -27.25 -35.05 -11.18
N ARG A 984 -27.19 -33.71 -11.25
CA ARG A 984 -27.84 -32.89 -12.28
C ARG A 984 -26.89 -32.53 -13.44
N ARG A 985 -25.70 -33.13 -13.49
CA ARG A 985 -24.53 -32.73 -14.31
C ARG A 985 -24.11 -31.26 -14.11
N GLY A 986 -24.37 -30.72 -12.93
CA GLY A 986 -23.91 -29.40 -12.50
C GLY A 986 -22.52 -29.41 -11.85
N LYS A 987 -22.00 -28.22 -11.60
CA LYS A 987 -20.67 -27.97 -11.04
C LYS A 987 -20.75 -27.27 -9.68
N VAL A 988 -19.84 -27.60 -8.77
CA VAL A 988 -19.78 -27.04 -7.41
C VAL A 988 -18.54 -26.17 -7.28
N LEU A 989 -18.73 -24.86 -7.09
CA LEU A 989 -17.67 -23.92 -6.78
C LEU A 989 -17.52 -23.77 -5.27
N ILE A 990 -16.31 -23.97 -4.77
CA ILE A 990 -15.97 -23.82 -3.34
C ILE A 990 -14.83 -22.80 -3.22
N PRO A 991 -15.13 -21.54 -2.80
CA PRO A 991 -14.10 -20.54 -2.51
C PRO A 991 -13.31 -20.95 -1.26
N VAL A 992 -11.99 -21.08 -1.40
CA VAL A 992 -11.11 -21.56 -0.33
C VAL A 992 -9.95 -20.60 -0.08
N LEU A 993 -9.45 -20.60 1.17
CA LEU A 993 -8.07 -20.22 1.43
C LEU A 993 -7.18 -21.38 0.96
N ALA A 994 -6.17 -21.08 0.15
CA ALA A 994 -5.34 -22.09 -0.51
C ALA A 994 -4.45 -22.90 0.44
N SER A 995 -4.17 -22.36 1.63
CA SER A 995 -3.49 -23.06 2.73
C SER A 995 -4.47 -23.47 3.82
N GLY A 996 -4.32 -24.69 4.32
CA GLY A 996 -5.17 -25.32 5.34
C GLY A 996 -6.57 -25.70 4.82
N ARG A 997 -7.37 -24.71 4.39
CA ARG A 997 -8.79 -24.92 4.02
C ARG A 997 -8.94 -25.81 2.79
N ALA A 998 -8.13 -25.60 1.75
CA ALA A 998 -8.15 -26.45 0.56
C ALA A 998 -7.83 -27.91 0.91
N GLN A 999 -6.78 -28.15 1.71
CA GLN A 999 -6.29 -29.48 2.06
C GLN A 999 -7.27 -30.24 2.99
N GLU A 1000 -7.87 -29.59 3.98
CA GLU A 1000 -8.92 -30.19 4.84
C GLU A 1000 -10.15 -30.65 4.01
N LEU A 1001 -10.48 -29.93 2.93
CA LEU A 1001 -11.52 -30.33 1.99
C LEU A 1001 -11.09 -31.44 1.05
N MET A 1002 -9.84 -31.48 0.57
CA MET A 1002 -9.33 -32.59 -0.23
C MET A 1002 -9.44 -33.92 0.54
N LEU A 1003 -9.04 -33.94 1.83
CA LEU A 1003 -9.21 -35.11 2.70
C LEU A 1003 -10.69 -35.52 2.81
N THR A 1004 -11.60 -34.55 2.91
CA THR A 1004 -13.04 -34.81 2.99
C THR A 1004 -13.63 -35.35 1.68
N LEU A 1005 -13.20 -34.82 0.54
CA LEU A 1005 -13.62 -35.30 -0.78
C LEU A 1005 -13.12 -36.72 -1.05
N GLU A 1006 -11.87 -37.03 -0.68
CA GLU A 1006 -11.32 -38.39 -0.76
C GLU A 1006 -12.12 -39.39 0.10
N GLU A 1007 -12.34 -39.06 1.38
CA GLU A 1007 -13.03 -39.93 2.34
C GLU A 1007 -14.50 -40.21 1.94
N GLN A 1008 -15.18 -39.23 1.31
CA GLN A 1008 -16.60 -39.33 0.96
C GLN A 1008 -16.86 -39.83 -0.49
N PHE A 1009 -15.84 -39.81 -1.35
CA PHE A 1009 -15.95 -40.12 -2.77
C PHE A 1009 -14.71 -40.86 -3.31
N SER A 1010 -14.64 -42.18 -3.15
CA SER A 1010 -13.46 -42.97 -3.55
C SER A 1010 -13.26 -43.09 -5.07
N ASN A 1011 -14.36 -43.10 -5.84
CA ASN A 1011 -14.38 -43.03 -7.31
C ASN A 1011 -15.63 -42.20 -7.70
N PRO A 1012 -15.53 -40.86 -7.75
CA PRO A 1012 -16.64 -40.00 -8.17
C PRO A 1012 -16.83 -39.99 -9.69
N ASP A 1013 -18.08 -39.88 -10.13
CA ASP A 1013 -18.44 -39.59 -11.53
C ASP A 1013 -18.16 -38.12 -11.94
N PHE A 1014 -17.35 -37.40 -11.14
CA PHE A 1014 -17.00 -35.98 -11.33
C PHE A 1014 -15.50 -35.76 -11.05
N THR A 1015 -14.91 -34.76 -11.70
CA THR A 1015 -13.51 -34.37 -11.42
C THR A 1015 -13.44 -33.29 -10.35
N VAL A 1016 -12.45 -33.36 -9.45
CA VAL A 1016 -12.11 -32.26 -8.54
C VAL A 1016 -10.97 -31.44 -9.16
N TYR A 1017 -11.21 -30.16 -9.42
CA TYR A 1017 -10.22 -29.23 -9.95
C TYR A 1017 -9.66 -28.32 -8.85
N MET A 1018 -8.34 -28.14 -8.86
CA MET A 1018 -7.62 -27.19 -8.00
C MET A 1018 -7.05 -26.05 -8.82
N ASP A 1019 -7.18 -24.82 -8.30
CA ASP A 1019 -6.65 -23.61 -8.94
C ASP A 1019 -5.61 -22.87 -8.08
N GLY A 1020 -4.73 -22.13 -8.75
CA GLY A 1020 -3.68 -21.27 -8.19
C GLY A 1020 -2.76 -21.97 -7.19
N MET A 1021 -2.29 -21.19 -6.22
CA MET A 1021 -1.38 -21.63 -5.14
C MET A 1021 -1.86 -22.83 -4.29
N SER A 1022 -3.13 -23.28 -4.41
CA SER A 1022 -3.67 -24.44 -3.68
C SER A 1022 -2.86 -25.72 -3.90
N ARG A 1023 -2.30 -25.89 -5.10
CA ARG A 1023 -1.40 -27.00 -5.43
C ARG A 1023 -0.05 -26.87 -4.71
N GLU A 1024 0.61 -25.73 -4.82
CA GLU A 1024 1.92 -25.50 -4.21
C GLU A 1024 1.85 -25.62 -2.67
N ALA A 1025 0.78 -25.09 -2.07
CA ALA A 1025 0.48 -25.32 -0.66
C ALA A 1025 0.36 -26.82 -0.35
N SER A 1026 -0.39 -27.59 -1.15
CA SER A 1026 -0.53 -29.04 -0.96
C SER A 1026 0.80 -29.78 -1.12
N ALA A 1027 1.66 -29.36 -2.05
CA ALA A 1027 3.01 -29.91 -2.19
C ALA A 1027 3.87 -29.68 -0.94
N ILE A 1028 3.85 -28.46 -0.37
CA ILE A 1028 4.51 -28.14 0.91
C ILE A 1028 4.01 -29.05 2.05
N HIS A 1029 2.71 -29.38 2.08
CA HIS A 1029 2.17 -30.33 3.06
C HIS A 1029 2.77 -31.75 2.90
N THR A 1030 3.19 -32.16 1.70
CA THR A 1030 3.86 -33.46 1.46
C THR A 1030 5.35 -33.47 1.80
N VAL A 1031 6.02 -32.31 1.87
CA VAL A 1031 7.40 -32.17 2.37
C VAL A 1031 7.45 -32.42 3.87
N TYR A 1032 6.45 -31.88 4.59
CA TYR A 1032 6.41 -31.81 6.05
C TYR A 1032 5.29 -32.66 6.70
N PRO A 1033 5.15 -33.96 6.38
CA PRO A 1033 4.11 -34.83 6.93
C PRO A 1033 4.21 -35.00 8.45
N GLU A 1034 5.37 -34.74 9.07
CA GLU A 1034 5.53 -34.71 10.53
C GLU A 1034 4.88 -33.50 11.22
N TYR A 1035 4.42 -32.50 10.46
CA TYR A 1035 3.54 -31.42 10.93
C TYR A 1035 2.05 -31.74 10.70
N LEU A 1036 1.73 -32.88 10.08
CA LEU A 1036 0.37 -33.33 9.83
C LEU A 1036 -0.05 -34.43 10.81
N ARG A 1037 -1.36 -34.63 10.88
CA ARG A 1037 -1.99 -35.64 11.72
C ARG A 1037 -1.44 -37.04 11.43
N ARG A 1038 -1.16 -37.83 12.47
CA ARG A 1038 -0.46 -39.15 12.37
C ARG A 1038 -0.98 -40.13 11.31
N ASN A 1039 -2.28 -40.10 10.96
CA ASN A 1039 -2.85 -40.91 9.88
C ASN A 1039 -2.40 -40.40 8.50
N ILE A 1040 -2.52 -39.09 8.25
CA ILE A 1040 -2.08 -38.44 7.01
C ILE A 1040 -0.56 -38.54 6.86
N GLN A 1041 0.18 -38.29 7.95
CA GLN A 1041 1.62 -38.50 8.04
C GLN A 1041 2.00 -39.91 7.55
N ARG A 1042 1.41 -40.96 8.14
CA ARG A 1042 1.72 -42.35 7.79
C ARG A 1042 1.47 -42.65 6.31
N ARG A 1043 0.36 -42.16 5.75
CA ARG A 1043 -0.01 -42.38 4.35
C ARG A 1043 1.00 -41.74 3.39
N ILE A 1044 1.38 -40.48 3.62
CA ILE A 1044 2.43 -39.79 2.83
C ILE A 1044 3.78 -40.53 2.97
N LEU A 1045 4.16 -40.98 4.18
CA LEU A 1045 5.37 -41.78 4.40
C LEU A 1045 5.36 -43.15 3.70
N GLN A 1046 4.19 -43.63 3.28
CA GLN A 1046 4.00 -44.87 2.53
C GLN A 1046 3.83 -44.63 1.01
N ASN A 1047 4.08 -43.39 0.54
CA ASN A 1047 3.81 -42.91 -0.82
C ASN A 1047 2.32 -42.94 -1.24
N ASP A 1048 1.39 -43.03 -0.29
CA ASP A 1048 -0.05 -42.89 -0.51
C ASP A 1048 -0.51 -41.47 -0.12
N SER A 1049 0.00 -40.43 -0.79
CA SER A 1049 -0.44 -39.07 -0.50
C SER A 1049 -1.93 -38.89 -0.85
N PRO A 1050 -2.76 -38.38 0.09
CA PRO A 1050 -4.16 -38.09 -0.22
C PRO A 1050 -4.31 -36.88 -1.15
N PHE A 1051 -3.29 -36.03 -1.24
CA PHE A 1051 -3.32 -34.82 -2.08
C PHE A 1051 -2.98 -35.11 -3.56
N ASP A 1052 -2.52 -36.32 -3.86
CA ASP A 1052 -1.99 -36.72 -5.16
C ASP A 1052 -2.92 -37.73 -5.88
N LYS A 1053 -4.14 -37.92 -5.36
CA LYS A 1053 -5.12 -38.87 -5.92
C LYS A 1053 -5.61 -38.45 -7.31
N PRO A 1054 -5.86 -39.39 -8.25
CA PRO A 1054 -6.28 -39.08 -9.64
C PRO A 1054 -7.56 -38.23 -9.78
N MET A 1055 -8.37 -38.14 -8.73
CA MET A 1055 -9.57 -37.28 -8.69
C MET A 1055 -9.23 -35.78 -8.70
N PHE A 1056 -8.04 -35.39 -8.20
CA PHE A 1056 -7.57 -34.00 -8.12
C PHE A 1056 -6.75 -33.63 -9.36
N LYS A 1057 -7.29 -32.73 -10.19
CA LYS A 1057 -6.62 -32.22 -11.40
C LYS A 1057 -6.29 -30.74 -11.26
N ASN A 1058 -5.12 -30.35 -11.77
CA ASN A 1058 -4.65 -28.97 -11.68
C ASN A 1058 -5.11 -28.14 -12.88
N ILE A 1059 -5.63 -26.96 -12.59
CA ILE A 1059 -5.88 -25.91 -13.59
C ILE A 1059 -4.54 -25.26 -13.94
N GLN A 1060 -4.34 -24.94 -15.22
CA GLN A 1060 -3.05 -24.42 -15.74
C GLN A 1060 -3.12 -22.97 -16.21
N ASN A 1061 -4.24 -22.55 -16.80
CA ASN A 1061 -4.40 -21.22 -17.39
C ASN A 1061 -5.89 -20.85 -17.53
N ASN A 1062 -6.16 -19.61 -17.97
CA ASN A 1062 -7.51 -19.09 -18.18
C ASN A 1062 -8.32 -19.85 -19.25
N ASP A 1063 -7.69 -20.54 -20.20
CA ASP A 1063 -8.41 -21.30 -21.23
C ASP A 1063 -8.85 -22.67 -20.70
N HIS A 1064 -8.06 -23.30 -19.83
CA HIS A 1064 -8.48 -24.49 -19.08
C HIS A 1064 -9.66 -24.16 -18.15
N ARG A 1065 -9.69 -22.97 -17.50
CA ARG A 1065 -10.85 -22.51 -16.72
C ARG A 1065 -12.14 -22.44 -17.55
N LYS A 1066 -12.06 -21.88 -18.77
CA LYS A 1066 -13.19 -21.82 -19.73
C LYS A 1066 -13.64 -23.22 -20.12
N ALA A 1067 -12.72 -24.07 -20.58
CA ALA A 1067 -13.02 -25.43 -21.02
C ALA A 1067 -13.66 -26.29 -19.92
N ILE A 1068 -13.27 -26.09 -18.64
CA ILE A 1068 -13.94 -26.73 -17.50
C ILE A 1068 -15.36 -26.21 -17.33
N ALA A 1069 -15.57 -24.88 -17.36
CA ALA A 1069 -16.89 -24.31 -17.17
C ALA A 1069 -17.88 -24.66 -18.30
N GLU A 1070 -17.39 -24.65 -19.55
CA GLU A 1070 -18.14 -24.91 -20.79
C GLU A 1070 -18.42 -26.42 -21.03
N SER A 1071 -17.75 -27.33 -20.33
CA SER A 1071 -17.98 -28.78 -20.43
C SER A 1071 -19.30 -29.24 -19.79
N ASP A 1072 -20.00 -30.22 -20.37
CA ASP A 1072 -21.16 -30.87 -19.75
C ASP A 1072 -20.79 -31.91 -18.68
N GLU A 1073 -19.50 -32.13 -18.38
CA GLU A 1073 -19.07 -33.03 -17.30
C GLU A 1073 -19.20 -32.36 -15.91
N PRO A 1074 -19.71 -33.08 -14.89
CA PRO A 1074 -19.82 -32.55 -13.54
C PRO A 1074 -18.44 -32.38 -12.89
N ALA A 1075 -18.30 -31.34 -12.08
CA ALA A 1075 -17.03 -30.95 -11.47
C ALA A 1075 -17.19 -30.33 -10.08
N VAL A 1076 -16.19 -30.51 -9.22
CA VAL A 1076 -16.02 -29.73 -7.97
C VAL A 1076 -14.76 -28.88 -8.14
N ILE A 1077 -14.82 -27.60 -7.80
CA ILE A 1077 -13.78 -26.62 -8.11
C ILE A 1077 -13.35 -25.92 -6.81
N LEU A 1078 -12.10 -26.15 -6.39
CA LEU A 1078 -11.46 -25.53 -5.23
C LEU A 1078 -10.62 -24.33 -5.71
N ALA A 1079 -11.11 -23.11 -5.47
CA ALA A 1079 -10.55 -21.89 -6.06
C ALA A 1079 -10.14 -20.83 -5.00
N PRO A 1080 -8.92 -20.24 -5.10
CA PRO A 1080 -8.45 -19.19 -4.21
C PRO A 1080 -9.27 -17.88 -4.20
N SER A 1081 -8.97 -17.04 -3.20
CA SER A 1081 -9.87 -16.07 -2.55
C SER A 1081 -11.10 -16.73 -1.93
N GLY A 1082 -10.94 -17.19 -0.68
CA GLY A 1082 -12.01 -17.78 0.12
C GLY A 1082 -13.15 -16.82 0.50
N MET A 1083 -13.06 -15.53 0.11
CA MET A 1083 -14.07 -14.50 0.37
C MET A 1083 -14.64 -13.83 -0.90
N LEU A 1084 -14.28 -14.34 -2.10
CA LEU A 1084 -14.65 -13.78 -3.41
C LEU A 1084 -14.22 -12.30 -3.60
N THR A 1085 -13.09 -11.90 -3.03
CA THR A 1085 -12.50 -10.55 -3.18
C THR A 1085 -11.73 -10.36 -4.50
N GLY A 1086 -11.51 -11.42 -5.27
CA GLY A 1086 -10.80 -11.40 -6.55
C GLY A 1086 -10.30 -12.78 -6.97
N GLY A 1087 -9.46 -12.83 -8.01
CA GLY A 1087 -8.75 -14.04 -8.39
C GLY A 1087 -9.64 -15.21 -8.90
N PRO A 1088 -9.14 -16.46 -8.84
CA PRO A 1088 -9.74 -17.59 -9.57
C PRO A 1088 -11.18 -17.93 -9.18
N SER A 1089 -11.58 -17.77 -7.92
CA SER A 1089 -12.95 -18.06 -7.49
C SER A 1089 -13.98 -17.09 -8.09
N VAL A 1090 -13.61 -15.82 -8.27
CA VAL A 1090 -14.46 -14.80 -8.92
C VAL A 1090 -14.56 -15.07 -10.43
N GLU A 1091 -13.47 -15.51 -11.07
CA GLU A 1091 -13.50 -15.92 -12.49
C GLU A 1091 -14.37 -17.16 -12.72
N PHE A 1092 -14.35 -18.15 -11.82
CA PHE A 1092 -15.29 -19.27 -11.91
C PHE A 1092 -16.73 -18.86 -11.60
N LEU A 1093 -16.97 -17.94 -10.66
CA LEU A 1093 -18.31 -17.43 -10.37
C LEU A 1093 -18.92 -16.78 -11.63
N LYS A 1094 -18.16 -15.93 -12.33
CA LYS A 1094 -18.55 -15.33 -13.63
C LYS A 1094 -18.95 -16.36 -14.69
N LEU A 1095 -18.33 -17.53 -14.69
CA LEU A 1095 -18.56 -18.59 -15.67
C LEU A 1095 -19.66 -19.59 -15.29
N LEU A 1096 -20.07 -19.64 -14.01
CA LEU A 1096 -20.93 -20.71 -13.49
C LEU A 1096 -22.25 -20.23 -12.88
N ALA A 1097 -22.42 -18.93 -12.61
CA ALA A 1097 -23.54 -18.43 -11.81
C ALA A 1097 -24.92 -18.52 -12.45
N ASP A 1098 -25.01 -18.38 -13.78
CA ASP A 1098 -26.30 -18.31 -14.50
C ASP A 1098 -26.95 -19.70 -14.72
N ASP A 1099 -26.22 -20.80 -14.49
CA ASP A 1099 -26.74 -22.16 -14.62
C ASP A 1099 -27.22 -22.71 -13.27
N ALA A 1100 -28.54 -22.90 -13.14
CA ALA A 1100 -29.21 -23.42 -11.95
C ALA A 1100 -28.88 -24.89 -11.60
N ARG A 1101 -28.15 -25.63 -12.46
CA ARG A 1101 -27.57 -26.93 -12.11
C ARG A 1101 -26.41 -26.79 -11.11
N ASN A 1102 -25.73 -25.64 -11.11
CA ASN A 1102 -24.51 -25.42 -10.34
C ASN A 1102 -24.79 -25.05 -8.87
N SER A 1103 -23.75 -25.06 -8.03
CA SER A 1103 -23.83 -24.67 -6.62
C SER A 1103 -22.57 -23.95 -6.13
N LEU A 1104 -22.75 -22.95 -5.25
CA LEU A 1104 -21.68 -22.18 -4.61
C LEU A 1104 -21.68 -22.50 -3.11
N VAL A 1105 -20.57 -22.99 -2.56
CA VAL A 1105 -20.51 -23.45 -1.17
C VAL A 1105 -19.44 -22.68 -0.39
N PHE A 1106 -19.86 -21.82 0.54
CA PHE A 1106 -18.93 -21.14 1.44
C PHE A 1106 -18.53 -22.04 2.62
N VAL A 1107 -17.21 -22.16 2.83
CA VAL A 1107 -16.54 -23.00 3.84
C VAL A 1107 -15.56 -22.22 4.72
N SER A 1108 -15.54 -20.89 4.54
CA SER A 1108 -14.63 -19.94 5.18
C SER A 1108 -15.44 -18.78 5.76
N TYR A 1109 -14.89 -18.10 6.78
CA TYR A 1109 -15.44 -16.81 7.24
C TYR A 1109 -15.51 -15.82 6.06
N GLN A 1110 -16.53 -14.96 6.08
CA GLN A 1110 -16.76 -13.91 5.08
C GLN A 1110 -16.79 -12.57 5.82
N GLY A 1111 -15.79 -11.72 5.58
CA GLY A 1111 -15.72 -10.37 6.14
C GLY A 1111 -16.96 -9.54 5.81
N ALA A 1112 -17.31 -8.58 6.66
CA ALA A 1112 -18.66 -7.98 6.66
C ALA A 1112 -19.06 -7.31 5.33
N LEU A 1113 -18.08 -6.87 4.54
CA LEU A 1113 -18.23 -6.10 3.31
C LEU A 1113 -18.10 -6.93 2.01
N THR A 1114 -17.71 -8.21 2.09
CA THR A 1114 -17.25 -8.96 0.90
C THR A 1114 -18.39 -9.41 -0.01
N LEU A 1115 -18.07 -9.65 -1.29
CA LEU A 1115 -18.99 -10.28 -2.26
C LEU A 1115 -19.52 -11.63 -1.73
N GLY A 1116 -18.68 -12.44 -1.08
CA GLY A 1116 -19.13 -13.69 -0.48
C GLY A 1116 -20.15 -13.48 0.65
N ARG A 1117 -19.97 -12.45 1.49
CA ARG A 1117 -20.92 -12.11 2.55
C ARG A 1117 -22.28 -11.67 2.01
N ARG A 1118 -22.29 -10.88 0.93
CA ARG A 1118 -23.49 -10.46 0.19
C ARG A 1118 -24.28 -11.65 -0.36
N LEU A 1119 -23.59 -12.60 -1.00
CA LEU A 1119 -24.21 -13.81 -1.55
C LEU A 1119 -24.77 -14.74 -0.45
N GLN A 1120 -24.09 -14.84 0.71
CA GLN A 1120 -24.60 -15.51 1.91
C GLN A 1120 -25.88 -14.88 2.44
N GLN A 1121 -25.98 -13.54 2.43
CA GLN A 1121 -27.16 -12.80 2.90
C GLN A 1121 -28.37 -12.89 1.96
N GLY A 1122 -28.21 -13.53 0.80
CA GLY A 1122 -29.32 -13.78 -0.14
C GLY A 1122 -29.33 -12.92 -1.38
N GLU A 1123 -28.28 -12.13 -1.66
CA GLU A 1123 -28.18 -11.36 -2.91
C GLU A 1123 -28.10 -12.32 -4.13
N ARG A 1124 -28.85 -12.03 -5.21
CA ARG A 1124 -28.98 -12.92 -6.39
C ARG A 1124 -28.73 -12.25 -7.74
N GLU A 1125 -28.59 -10.95 -7.77
CA GLU A 1125 -28.02 -10.22 -8.92
C GLU A 1125 -26.91 -9.35 -8.36
N VAL A 1126 -25.68 -9.54 -8.83
CA VAL A 1126 -24.50 -8.77 -8.41
C VAL A 1126 -23.87 -8.08 -9.63
N PRO A 1127 -23.45 -6.81 -9.51
CA PRO A 1127 -22.78 -6.11 -10.60
C PRO A 1127 -21.40 -6.73 -10.83
N VAL A 1128 -21.10 -7.15 -12.06
CA VAL A 1128 -19.82 -7.77 -12.40
C VAL A 1128 -19.38 -7.32 -13.79
N LEU A 1129 -18.10 -7.08 -13.98
CA LEU A 1129 -17.55 -6.67 -15.28
C LEU A 1129 -17.26 -7.87 -16.19
N ASN A 1130 -17.77 -7.79 -17.41
CA ASN A 1130 -17.54 -8.76 -18.48
C ASN A 1130 -16.21 -8.48 -19.22
N ARG A 1131 -15.79 -9.41 -20.09
CA ARG A 1131 -14.51 -9.32 -20.83
C ARG A 1131 -14.40 -8.13 -21.80
N ALA A 1132 -15.49 -7.39 -22.04
CA ALA A 1132 -15.48 -6.15 -22.82
C ALA A 1132 -15.46 -4.89 -21.91
N ASN A 1133 -15.17 -5.06 -20.62
CA ASN A 1133 -15.06 -4.02 -19.60
C ASN A 1133 -16.33 -3.17 -19.46
N LYS A 1134 -17.49 -3.78 -19.75
CA LYS A 1134 -18.82 -3.20 -19.48
C LYS A 1134 -19.37 -3.75 -18.17
N GLN A 1135 -20.08 -2.87 -17.45
CA GLN A 1135 -20.87 -3.24 -16.30
C GLN A 1135 -22.01 -4.18 -16.75
N ASP A 1136 -22.05 -5.36 -16.15
CA ASP A 1136 -23.02 -6.41 -16.43
C ASP A 1136 -23.69 -6.85 -15.12
N SER A 1137 -24.85 -7.52 -15.20
CA SER A 1137 -25.54 -8.06 -14.03
C SER A 1137 -25.37 -9.57 -13.98
N LEU A 1138 -24.44 -10.07 -13.16
CA LEU A 1138 -24.26 -11.51 -12.99
C LEU A 1138 -25.41 -12.06 -12.14
N LYS A 1139 -26.30 -12.83 -12.79
CA LYS A 1139 -27.39 -13.52 -12.13
C LYS A 1139 -26.87 -14.78 -11.45
N ILE A 1140 -27.24 -14.95 -10.19
CA ILE A 1140 -26.84 -16.07 -9.34
C ILE A 1140 -28.01 -17.04 -9.27
N ASN A 1141 -28.21 -17.77 -10.38
CA ASN A 1141 -29.19 -18.85 -10.48
C ASN A 1141 -28.67 -20.14 -9.81
N MET A 1142 -27.34 -20.29 -9.72
CA MET A 1142 -26.67 -21.37 -8.98
C MET A 1142 -27.06 -21.37 -7.48
N ALA A 1143 -27.19 -22.55 -6.87
CA ALA A 1143 -27.62 -22.66 -5.48
C ALA A 1143 -26.50 -22.22 -4.51
N VAL A 1144 -26.73 -21.14 -3.74
CA VAL A 1144 -25.79 -20.64 -2.73
C VAL A 1144 -26.01 -21.33 -1.37
N GLN A 1145 -24.94 -21.92 -0.83
CA GLN A 1145 -24.91 -22.69 0.42
C GLN A 1145 -23.78 -22.21 1.35
N SER A 1146 -23.85 -22.58 2.63
CA SER A 1146 -22.78 -22.31 3.61
C SER A 1146 -22.66 -23.43 4.65
N ILE A 1147 -21.41 -23.68 5.08
CA ILE A 1147 -21.03 -24.73 6.03
C ILE A 1147 -19.95 -24.18 6.98
N GLU A 1148 -20.32 -23.90 8.23
CA GLU A 1148 -19.46 -23.15 9.16
C GLU A 1148 -18.47 -23.99 9.98
N GLY A 1149 -18.63 -25.32 10.03
CA GLY A 1149 -17.85 -26.21 10.90
C GLY A 1149 -16.36 -26.30 10.56
N TYR A 1150 -15.98 -26.04 9.30
CA TYR A 1150 -14.59 -26.20 8.83
C TYR A 1150 -13.59 -25.19 9.43
N SER A 1151 -14.05 -24.10 10.10
CA SER A 1151 -13.20 -22.99 10.60
C SER A 1151 -11.87 -23.43 11.24
N GLY A 1152 -10.77 -22.79 10.82
CA GLY A 1152 -9.40 -23.09 11.31
C GLY A 1152 -9.12 -22.63 12.74
N HIS A 1153 -9.98 -21.77 13.30
CA HIS A 1153 -9.89 -21.32 14.68
C HIS A 1153 -10.69 -22.22 15.62
N SER A 1154 -10.36 -22.17 16.90
CA SER A 1154 -11.12 -22.82 17.96
C SER A 1154 -12.44 -22.08 18.21
N ASP A 1155 -13.55 -22.82 18.27
CA ASP A 1155 -14.84 -22.25 18.68
C ASP A 1155 -14.89 -21.94 20.19
N ARG A 1156 -15.99 -21.34 20.66
CA ARG A 1156 -16.18 -20.95 22.06
C ARG A 1156 -15.94 -22.09 23.04
N SER A 1157 -16.39 -23.30 22.71
CA SER A 1157 -16.24 -24.48 23.55
C SER A 1157 -14.80 -24.99 23.54
N GLN A 1158 -14.14 -24.93 22.38
CA GLN A 1158 -12.77 -25.38 22.14
C GLN A 1158 -11.76 -24.48 22.85
N LEU A 1159 -11.92 -23.15 22.80
CA LEU A 1159 -11.07 -22.18 23.51
C LEU A 1159 -11.11 -22.43 25.03
N VAL A 1160 -12.31 -22.56 25.61
CA VAL A 1160 -12.49 -22.82 27.06
C VAL A 1160 -11.95 -24.21 27.45
N ALA A 1161 -12.20 -25.24 26.65
CA ALA A 1161 -11.69 -26.58 26.88
C ALA A 1161 -10.16 -26.66 26.80
N TRP A 1162 -9.54 -25.98 25.83
CA TRP A 1162 -8.09 -25.87 25.71
C TRP A 1162 -7.49 -25.24 26.96
N THR A 1163 -7.96 -24.05 27.38
CA THR A 1163 -7.46 -23.38 28.59
C THR A 1163 -7.70 -24.21 29.86
N ARG A 1164 -8.80 -24.96 29.94
CA ARG A 1164 -9.05 -25.92 31.03
C ARG A 1164 -8.05 -27.09 31.02
N ASN A 1165 -7.54 -27.49 29.86
CA ASN A 1165 -6.60 -28.60 29.70
C ASN A 1165 -5.12 -28.19 29.81
N ILE A 1166 -4.75 -26.92 29.62
CA ILE A 1166 -3.38 -26.42 29.84
C ILE A 1166 -2.80 -26.87 31.19
N ARG A 1167 -1.54 -27.34 31.20
CA ARG A 1167 -0.73 -27.69 32.39
C ARG A 1167 0.71 -27.17 32.23
N PRO A 1168 1.34 -26.62 33.29
CA PRO A 1168 0.73 -26.19 34.56
C PRO A 1168 -0.27 -25.05 34.34
N LYS A 1169 -0.98 -24.59 35.38
CA LYS A 1169 -1.97 -23.52 35.22
C LYS A 1169 -1.30 -22.14 35.15
N PRO A 1170 -1.63 -21.30 34.15
CA PRO A 1170 -1.14 -19.93 34.10
C PRO A 1170 -1.76 -19.12 35.25
N SER A 1171 -0.95 -18.25 35.88
CA SER A 1171 -1.39 -17.36 36.96
C SER A 1171 -2.14 -16.11 36.45
N ARG A 1172 -1.85 -15.71 35.20
CA ARG A 1172 -2.44 -14.56 34.51
C ARG A 1172 -2.87 -14.96 33.08
N ILE A 1173 -4.01 -14.46 32.61
CA ILE A 1173 -4.48 -14.67 31.23
C ILE A 1173 -4.86 -13.32 30.59
N PHE A 1174 -4.36 -13.10 29.37
CA PHE A 1174 -4.80 -12.04 28.46
C PHE A 1174 -5.54 -12.66 27.27
N THR A 1175 -6.58 -11.99 26.76
CA THR A 1175 -7.14 -12.27 25.44
C THR A 1175 -6.71 -11.20 24.43
N MET A 1176 -6.45 -11.65 23.21
CA MET A 1176 -6.24 -10.83 22.03
C MET A 1176 -6.90 -11.53 20.83
N HIS A 1177 -6.64 -11.04 19.61
CA HIS A 1177 -7.10 -11.56 18.33
C HIS A 1177 -8.59 -11.96 18.34
N GLY A 1178 -9.45 -10.95 18.43
CA GLY A 1178 -10.89 -11.08 18.60
C GLY A 1178 -11.52 -9.74 19.01
N GLU A 1179 -12.74 -9.49 18.54
CA GLU A 1179 -13.54 -8.30 18.88
C GLU A 1179 -13.59 -8.05 20.40
N GLU A 1180 -13.60 -6.79 20.81
CA GLU A 1180 -13.65 -6.34 22.21
C GLU A 1180 -14.64 -7.13 23.09
N GLY A 1181 -15.90 -7.26 22.64
CA GLY A 1181 -16.92 -8.01 23.37
C GLY A 1181 -16.58 -9.50 23.52
N LYS A 1182 -16.04 -10.14 22.48
CA LYS A 1182 -15.63 -11.55 22.50
C LYS A 1182 -14.44 -11.78 23.43
N CYS A 1183 -13.46 -10.87 23.40
CA CYS A 1183 -12.34 -10.84 24.34
C CYS A 1183 -12.85 -10.77 25.79
N GLU A 1184 -13.72 -9.82 26.11
CA GLU A 1184 -14.25 -9.65 27.46
C GLU A 1184 -15.10 -10.84 27.93
N GLU A 1185 -15.95 -11.39 27.07
CA GLU A 1185 -16.73 -12.60 27.41
C GLU A 1185 -15.83 -13.82 27.67
N LEU A 1186 -14.75 -13.98 26.90
CA LEU A 1186 -13.76 -15.03 27.10
C LEU A 1186 -13.01 -14.83 28.42
N VAL A 1187 -12.44 -13.64 28.67
CA VAL A 1187 -11.76 -13.27 29.93
C VAL A 1187 -12.64 -13.50 31.16
N ARG A 1188 -13.87 -12.97 31.16
CA ARG A 1188 -14.80 -13.08 32.31
C ARG A 1188 -15.16 -14.54 32.63
N THR A 1189 -15.14 -15.42 31.62
CA THR A 1189 -15.42 -16.86 31.77
C THR A 1189 -14.19 -17.62 32.26
N LEU A 1190 -13.00 -17.36 31.68
CA LEU A 1190 -11.76 -18.02 32.08
C LEU A 1190 -11.35 -17.68 33.51
N GLY A 1191 -11.45 -16.39 33.91
CA GLY A 1191 -11.13 -15.94 35.26
C GLY A 1191 -12.01 -16.60 36.33
N LYS A 1192 -13.33 -16.70 36.07
CA LYS A 1192 -14.27 -17.41 36.95
C LYS A 1192 -14.04 -18.93 36.99
N MET A 1193 -13.65 -19.55 35.87
CA MET A 1193 -13.43 -21.00 35.77
C MET A 1193 -12.13 -21.45 36.45
N LEU A 1194 -11.10 -20.61 36.45
CA LEU A 1194 -9.74 -21.00 36.87
C LEU A 1194 -9.26 -20.29 38.15
N HIS A 1195 -9.97 -19.26 38.62
CA HIS A 1195 -9.59 -18.42 39.76
C HIS A 1195 -8.22 -17.73 39.59
N VAL A 1196 -7.98 -17.18 38.39
CA VAL A 1196 -6.72 -16.54 37.97
C VAL A 1196 -6.92 -15.07 37.60
N GLN A 1197 -5.85 -14.27 37.58
CA GLN A 1197 -5.91 -12.88 37.12
C GLN A 1197 -6.20 -12.84 35.62
N THR A 1198 -7.21 -12.09 35.18
CA THR A 1198 -7.56 -11.98 33.75
C THR A 1198 -7.79 -10.54 33.32
N GLN A 1199 -7.27 -10.15 32.17
CA GLN A 1199 -7.35 -8.78 31.62
C GLN A 1199 -7.51 -8.82 30.10
N VAL A 1200 -8.20 -7.83 29.53
CA VAL A 1200 -8.21 -7.56 28.08
C VAL A 1200 -7.38 -6.30 27.86
N PRO A 1201 -6.13 -6.38 27.36
CA PRO A 1201 -5.36 -5.19 27.02
C PRO A 1201 -6.03 -4.40 25.88
N MET A 1202 -5.65 -3.14 25.73
CA MET A 1202 -5.86 -2.34 24.51
C MET A 1202 -4.57 -2.34 23.69
N ASN A 1203 -4.66 -2.00 22.39
CA ASN A 1203 -3.47 -1.60 21.66
C ASN A 1203 -2.83 -0.37 22.33
N LEU A 1204 -1.50 -0.28 22.30
CA LEU A 1204 -0.65 0.66 23.02
C LEU A 1204 -0.49 0.41 24.54
N ASP A 1205 -1.23 -0.55 25.15
CA ASP A 1205 -1.00 -0.93 26.56
C ASP A 1205 0.44 -1.45 26.76
N SER A 1206 1.17 -0.82 27.69
CA SER A 1206 2.47 -1.29 28.18
C SER A 1206 2.31 -1.97 29.54
N ILE A 1207 2.26 -3.31 29.55
CA ILE A 1207 2.01 -4.12 30.75
C ILE A 1207 3.31 -4.70 31.30
N ARG A 1208 3.61 -4.41 32.58
CA ARG A 1208 4.68 -5.10 33.32
C ARG A 1208 4.21 -6.51 33.70
N LEU A 1209 4.88 -7.53 33.17
CA LEU A 1209 4.63 -8.94 33.49
C LEU A 1209 5.31 -9.33 34.81
N LYS A 1210 6.52 -8.82 35.04
CA LYS A 1210 7.33 -9.04 36.24
C LYS A 1210 8.17 -7.81 36.55
#